data_AF-A0A1M4NGM0-F1
#
_entry.id   AF-A0A1M4NGM0-F1
#
_cell.length_a   1.000
_cell.length_b   1.000
_cell.length_c   1.000
_cell.angle_alpha   90.00
_cell.angle_beta   90.00
_cell.angle_gamma   90.00
#
_symmetry.space_group_name_H-M   'P 1'
#
loop_
_entity.id
_entity.type
_entity.pdbx_description
1 polymer ?
#
loop_
_entity_poly.entity_id
_entity_poly.type
_entity_poly.pdbx_seq_one_letter_code
_entity_poly.pdbx_strand_id
1 'polypeptide(L)'
;MRNFNCVLSRNNFNTSPNLDSTIPHTKSTDVYFIPKIISKTTAFLLLFGSLNSAIAADNPLKKDWDIINYDPNKITQTGSGVILGIVDAGFPHANDIESLQGQMLGYDGNISINYVQAKGEIMMHGSQVAGILLGKKIDENKPYGMAYGSKFYGVTYLNPTYLYSDDIYNYYEDKNVKIINNSWGDYFFPNIDRQITDKNLFSLAYKHIKDGDKWKFEDSNGEKIFDSVLEYAESNPALSSLMKLSKEGVLMVRSAGNDGMAAPTLADSLPTYDEDLRAWLVVGAIDSANAIKNSDGSFTLKEQKMYKSQSGTEIKLENLHGGYIQGGGITTFSNGFQGTESYSLLAPGTNISLVNPYYGDDGVTYWKKDGYFYGPRDYEKDQFVRDDGTSFAAPMVSAAAALVAEKYPFLSGAQLADVLLSTANNNITLPKIIVKVSGKSYYDDNTNKQYYYYDVIYVNPTKKPDTIQAKDDLKKMGFSDTQVNHILSHLFDGEIRTMTKEELIGQGILDVQKALNGLAKLDANRLNAKDIDSSKNTQALYTIDTKGYNAEFGNDISQVLWVNEWHNSSAANYPAGMDKVKYIGLIKDGEGELTLSSKNNTYEGDTIVKGGTLKLSGKLEKSNVFAEKGGTFLFYGGEVVNNATAQNGGFINIESNANKVGRLVSQSGGTIWLKNSGSEITITNGVSVENNGILQGVGTINGNLVNNGIVKAGFSSTSDSIDSSSKLTIKGDYTQESSGELQLLFTKDSVNNSTFSANSYTINGGSLVYVPIQSADKVIKIGDSIQITLPTEIENAFDKLQVSVQNSNNILEFSVGDDNKTITAKQKPNAFQSNDSLATALSDLFARKISDSYNDAFATLDTMPHDLYEETIKSLRETPHDAGILGVDSMQKTLSVKSTLFTLNPDELSFAPTAALGGDYMAPGYMIYTKTQFSGGLTYRRANASDFKQNSYLLDLQAKKPIDRDTTLNSFIGIAQETSTKDSSEIKSNIFSAGLGVAQDFGAFGVLGSVSAGFSNNTMNQSIINLANTSTSADYNSYFFHAQGGIHMPIWLGNFGRHTNTKLSPIAMLDFTSIYQDSFTQSGGLFAKRFDKNLFHNFRSWLGLNFSHVGEFDNGAKFAWNVFGFYWHNFNKPKDQNLSFVDASDVYFTSGVDIGQDGIYLGLAGRVSWDRLFIHTSIGGELAKHYNQIELMLRLGLEL
;
A
#
# COMPACT_ATOMS: atom_id res chain seq x y z
N MET A 1 45.84 38.25 20.69
CA MET A 1 46.92 38.79 21.54
C MET A 1 48.27 38.43 20.93
N ARG A 2 49.32 39.23 21.18
CA ARG A 2 50.73 38.75 21.20
C ARG A 2 50.82 37.55 22.17
N ASN A 3 51.64 36.51 22.02
CA ASN A 3 52.83 36.30 21.19
C ASN A 3 53.10 34.78 21.03
N PHE A 4 53.63 34.35 19.88
CA PHE A 4 54.62 33.25 19.68
C PHE A 4 54.23 31.80 20.08
N ASN A 5 54.59 30.75 19.35
CA ASN A 5 55.69 30.57 18.40
C ASN A 5 55.28 30.02 17.02
N CYS A 6 56.02 30.46 16.00
CA CYS A 6 56.21 29.92 14.65
C CYS A 6 57.75 29.99 14.43
N VAL A 7 58.47 29.38 13.48
CA VAL A 7 58.30 29.15 12.03
C VAL A 7 59.34 28.08 11.60
N LEU A 8 59.11 27.40 10.46
CA LEU A 8 60.06 27.07 9.35
C LEU A 8 59.78 25.65 8.80
N SER A 9 59.75 25.36 7.49
CA SER A 9 59.52 26.07 6.21
C SER A 9 59.35 24.97 5.11
N ARG A 10 58.99 25.14 3.82
CA ARG A 10 59.16 26.23 2.83
C ARG A 10 58.34 25.90 1.53
N ASN A 11 58.16 26.88 0.64
CA ASN A 11 57.51 26.78 -0.69
C ASN A 11 58.41 26.03 -1.73
N ASN A 12 58.05 25.67 -2.98
CA ASN A 12 57.50 26.52 -4.07
C ASN A 12 57.22 25.75 -5.42
N PHE A 13 56.81 26.50 -6.46
CA PHE A 13 56.28 26.10 -7.80
C PHE A 13 57.22 25.53 -8.91
N ASN A 14 56.59 24.86 -9.90
CA ASN A 14 56.85 24.73 -11.37
C ASN A 14 58.22 24.27 -11.96
N THR A 15 58.20 23.23 -12.80
CA THR A 15 58.46 23.23 -14.29
C THR A 15 58.58 21.79 -14.88
N SER A 16 58.42 21.63 -16.20
CA SER A 16 58.49 20.36 -16.97
C SER A 16 59.62 20.46 -18.03
N PRO A 17 60.32 19.36 -18.44
CA PRO A 17 59.88 18.61 -19.65
C PRO A 17 60.24 17.09 -19.76
N ASN A 18 59.40 16.36 -20.51
CA ASN A 18 59.65 15.27 -21.48
C ASN A 18 60.94 14.39 -21.46
N LEU A 19 60.80 13.05 -21.53
CA LEU A 19 60.84 12.22 -22.78
C LEU A 19 60.82 10.68 -22.52
N ASP A 20 60.08 9.94 -23.37
CA ASP A 20 60.20 8.50 -23.78
C ASP A 20 60.36 7.38 -22.72
N SER A 21 59.73 6.19 -22.82
CA SER A 21 58.80 5.57 -23.80
C SER A 21 58.05 4.40 -23.10
N THR A 22 57.09 3.63 -23.65
CA THR A 22 56.46 3.55 -25.00
C THR A 22 54.94 3.17 -24.86
N ILE A 23 54.30 2.73 -25.95
CA ILE A 23 52.87 2.41 -26.20
C ILE A 23 52.88 1.20 -27.21
N PRO A 24 51.86 0.31 -27.41
CA PRO A 24 50.40 0.61 -27.55
C PRO A 24 49.32 -0.38 -27.00
N HIS A 25 48.08 0.16 -26.96
CA HIS A 25 46.71 -0.35 -27.30
C HIS A 25 46.40 -1.87 -27.43
N THR A 26 45.16 -2.41 -27.27
CA THR A 26 43.83 -1.98 -27.81
C THR A 26 42.58 -2.51 -27.05
N LYS A 27 41.42 -1.95 -27.43
CA LYS A 27 40.00 -2.19 -27.06
C LYS A 27 39.43 -3.63 -27.19
N SER A 28 38.31 -3.82 -26.47
CA SER A 28 37.10 -4.65 -26.67
C SER A 28 36.87 -5.52 -27.93
N THR A 29 36.20 -6.66 -27.73
CA THR A 29 35.20 -7.26 -28.67
C THR A 29 34.25 -8.25 -27.97
N ASP A 30 32.95 -8.15 -28.28
CA ASP A 30 31.99 -9.26 -28.29
C ASP A 30 31.86 -9.82 -29.73
N VAL A 31 31.24 -11.00 -29.91
CA VAL A 31 30.32 -11.42 -31.02
C VAL A 31 30.44 -12.91 -31.47
N TYR A 32 29.38 -13.70 -31.19
CA TYR A 32 28.77 -14.86 -31.95
C TYR A 32 29.64 -16.09 -32.39
N PHE A 33 29.16 -17.34 -32.54
CA PHE A 33 27.90 -17.89 -33.10
C PHE A 33 27.68 -19.39 -32.68
N ILE A 34 26.49 -19.93 -32.91
CA ILE A 34 25.97 -21.30 -32.57
C ILE A 34 26.23 -22.32 -33.72
N PRO A 35 26.13 -23.67 -33.51
CA PRO A 35 24.85 -24.36 -33.80
C PRO A 35 24.47 -25.55 -32.87
N LYS A 36 23.15 -25.82 -32.79
CA LYS A 36 22.52 -27.04 -32.24
C LYS A 36 22.77 -28.27 -33.15
N ILE A 37 22.56 -29.50 -32.64
CA ILE A 37 21.53 -30.48 -33.12
C ILE A 37 21.56 -31.83 -32.33
N ILE A 38 20.46 -32.06 -31.59
CA ILE A 38 19.62 -33.28 -31.45
C ILE A 38 20.22 -34.65 -31.86
N SER A 39 20.25 -35.67 -30.97
CA SER A 39 19.27 -36.80 -30.92
C SER A 39 19.65 -37.95 -29.97
N LYS A 40 18.67 -38.43 -29.15
CA LYS A 40 18.53 -39.80 -28.57
C LYS A 40 19.64 -40.28 -27.61
N THR A 41 19.41 -41.13 -26.59
CA THR A 41 18.28 -42.02 -26.27
C THR A 41 18.10 -42.19 -24.75
N THR A 42 16.89 -42.58 -24.36
CA THR A 42 16.42 -43.01 -23.04
C THR A 42 17.28 -44.08 -22.33
N ALA A 43 17.15 -44.12 -21.00
CA ALA A 43 17.48 -45.22 -20.07
C ALA A 43 18.96 -45.57 -19.82
N PHE A 44 19.52 -45.08 -18.71
CA PHE A 44 20.35 -45.91 -17.80
C PHE A 44 20.57 -45.24 -16.41
N LEU A 45 19.53 -45.15 -15.58
CA LEU A 45 19.65 -44.85 -14.13
C LEU A 45 18.45 -45.40 -13.33
N LEU A 46 18.08 -46.65 -13.65
CA LEU A 46 17.14 -47.50 -12.92
C LEU A 46 17.89 -48.77 -12.51
N LEU A 47 18.75 -48.72 -11.46
CA LEU A 47 19.37 -49.93 -10.88
C LEU A 47 20.08 -49.77 -9.52
N PHE A 48 19.73 -48.77 -8.70
CA PHE A 48 20.11 -48.72 -7.27
C PHE A 48 18.97 -48.16 -6.41
N GLY A 49 17.86 -48.89 -6.35
CA GLY A 49 16.63 -48.48 -5.65
C GLY A 49 15.72 -49.64 -5.28
N SER A 50 16.29 -50.77 -4.84
CA SER A 50 15.51 -51.97 -4.52
C SER A 50 16.22 -52.86 -3.50
N LEU A 51 16.24 -52.44 -2.23
CA LEU A 51 16.36 -53.29 -1.03
C LEU A 51 16.29 -52.41 0.24
N ASN A 52 15.09 -51.91 0.53
CA ASN A 52 14.68 -51.50 1.88
C ASN A 52 13.15 -51.44 1.95
N SER A 53 12.52 -52.60 1.81
CA SER A 53 11.10 -52.78 2.11
C SER A 53 10.88 -52.85 3.63
N ALA A 54 11.27 -51.79 4.35
CA ALA A 54 10.75 -51.55 5.67
C ALA A 54 9.30 -51.07 5.50
N ILE A 55 8.35 -51.75 6.14
CA ILE A 55 6.95 -51.33 6.17
C ILE A 55 6.90 -50.06 7.05
N ALA A 56 6.96 -48.90 6.41
CA ALA A 56 6.54 -47.66 7.04
C ALA A 56 5.02 -47.74 7.29
N ALA A 57 4.59 -47.37 8.49
CA ALA A 57 3.17 -47.26 8.78
C ALA A 57 2.65 -46.00 8.08
N ASP A 58 1.86 -46.18 7.01
CA ASP A 58 1.14 -45.07 6.40
C ASP A 58 0.26 -44.36 7.46
N ASN A 59 0.20 -43.02 7.40
CA ASN A 59 -0.70 -42.24 8.25
C ASN A 59 -2.12 -42.83 8.20
N PRO A 60 -2.79 -43.07 9.33
CA PRO A 60 -4.05 -43.81 9.36
C PRO A 60 -5.22 -43.11 8.64
N LEU A 61 -5.11 -41.80 8.35
CA LEU A 61 -6.06 -41.00 7.57
C LEU A 61 -5.75 -40.92 6.07
N LYS A 62 -4.60 -41.47 5.61
CA LYS A 62 -4.11 -41.34 4.22
C LYS A 62 -5.17 -41.72 3.17
N LYS A 63 -5.93 -42.78 3.44
CA LYS A 63 -7.00 -43.27 2.57
C LYS A 63 -8.20 -42.32 2.50
N ASP A 64 -8.55 -41.69 3.62
CA ASP A 64 -9.62 -40.70 3.69
C ASP A 64 -9.21 -39.43 2.92
N TRP A 65 -7.96 -39.01 3.09
CA TRP A 65 -7.31 -37.94 2.34
C TRP A 65 -7.25 -38.20 0.82
N ASP A 66 -6.93 -39.42 0.38
CA ASP A 66 -6.91 -39.82 -1.04
C ASP A 66 -8.29 -39.67 -1.73
N ILE A 67 -9.38 -39.87 -0.98
CA ILE A 67 -10.76 -39.69 -1.46
C ILE A 67 -11.10 -38.21 -1.65
N ILE A 68 -10.60 -37.31 -0.80
CA ILE A 68 -10.83 -35.86 -0.91
C ILE A 68 -9.74 -35.10 -1.68
N ASN A 69 -8.88 -35.82 -2.42
CA ASN A 69 -7.74 -35.25 -3.16
C ASN A 69 -6.77 -34.44 -2.29
N TYR A 70 -6.58 -34.80 -1.01
CA TYR A 70 -5.53 -34.23 -0.17
C TYR A 70 -4.30 -35.12 -0.20
N ASP A 71 -3.17 -34.57 -0.66
CA ASP A 71 -1.85 -35.21 -0.55
C ASP A 71 -0.88 -34.24 0.12
N PRO A 72 -0.47 -34.47 1.38
CA PRO A 72 0.41 -33.57 2.12
C PRO A 72 1.84 -33.49 1.55
N ASN A 73 2.18 -34.29 0.53
CA ASN A 73 3.46 -34.19 -0.19
C ASN A 73 3.36 -33.29 -1.43
N LYS A 74 2.14 -32.93 -1.88
CA LYS A 74 1.89 -32.09 -3.06
C LYS A 74 1.28 -30.74 -2.70
N ILE A 75 0.52 -30.67 -1.61
CA ILE A 75 -0.10 -29.44 -1.10
C ILE A 75 0.88 -28.77 -0.15
N THR A 76 1.24 -27.52 -0.42
CA THR A 76 2.17 -26.74 0.40
C THR A 76 1.47 -25.93 1.51
N GLN A 77 0.16 -25.70 1.36
CA GLN A 77 -0.66 -25.03 2.37
C GLN A 77 -0.78 -25.90 3.62
N THR A 78 -0.80 -25.26 4.78
CA THR A 78 -0.85 -25.90 6.11
C THR A 78 -1.94 -25.29 7.01
N GLY A 79 -2.65 -24.27 6.55
CA GLY A 79 -3.54 -23.43 7.35
C GLY A 79 -2.80 -22.33 8.12
N SER A 80 -1.56 -22.02 7.72
CA SER A 80 -0.70 -21.05 8.41
C SER A 80 -1.31 -19.64 8.38
N GLY A 81 -1.29 -18.95 9.52
CA GLY A 81 -1.89 -17.63 9.68
C GLY A 81 -3.43 -17.60 9.73
N VAL A 82 -4.09 -18.76 9.63
CA VAL A 82 -5.55 -18.87 9.77
C VAL A 82 -5.90 -19.27 11.21
N ILE A 83 -6.80 -18.51 11.83
CA ILE A 83 -7.37 -18.80 13.14
C ILE A 83 -8.78 -19.37 12.96
N LEU A 84 -9.04 -20.48 13.64
CA LEU A 84 -10.24 -21.30 13.53
C LEU A 84 -11.03 -21.26 14.86
N GLY A 85 -12.34 -21.45 14.80
CA GLY A 85 -13.20 -21.63 15.95
C GLY A 85 -13.69 -23.07 16.04
N ILE A 86 -13.90 -23.58 17.25
CA ILE A 86 -14.53 -24.89 17.46
C ILE A 86 -15.60 -24.73 18.54
N VAL A 87 -16.87 -24.95 18.19
CA VAL A 87 -17.99 -24.96 19.13
C VAL A 87 -18.44 -26.42 19.27
N ASP A 88 -18.15 -27.02 20.42
CA ASP A 88 -18.23 -28.46 20.63
C ASP A 88 -18.37 -28.80 22.13
N ALA A 89 -18.01 -30.01 22.54
CA ALA A 89 -17.87 -30.41 23.94
C ALA A 89 -16.54 -29.91 24.55
N GLY A 90 -16.09 -30.56 25.62
CA GLY A 90 -14.84 -30.20 26.30
C GLY A 90 -13.59 -30.43 25.45
N PHE A 91 -12.54 -29.68 25.79
CA PHE A 91 -11.17 -29.88 25.31
C PHE A 91 -10.24 -30.37 26.44
N PRO A 92 -10.60 -31.44 27.19
CA PRO A 92 -9.77 -31.92 28.29
C PRO A 92 -8.40 -32.34 27.75
N HIS A 93 -7.35 -32.07 28.53
CA HIS A 93 -5.97 -32.44 28.23
C HIS A 93 -5.42 -31.98 26.87
N ALA A 94 -6.05 -30.99 26.22
CA ALA A 94 -5.62 -30.50 24.89
C ALA A 94 -4.18 -29.95 24.85
N ASN A 95 -3.63 -29.49 25.99
CA ASN A 95 -2.23 -29.08 26.11
C ASN A 95 -1.25 -30.23 26.45
N ASP A 96 -1.79 -31.36 26.91
CA ASP A 96 -1.05 -32.57 27.27
C ASP A 96 -0.98 -33.55 26.08
N ILE A 97 -1.98 -33.51 25.18
CA ILE A 97 -1.97 -34.21 23.89
C ILE A 97 -0.88 -33.61 22.99
N GLU A 98 0.15 -34.40 22.66
CA GLU A 98 1.35 -33.96 21.94
C GLU A 98 1.05 -33.22 20.62
N SER A 99 0.01 -33.64 19.88
CA SER A 99 -0.41 -33.02 18.62
C SER A 99 -1.31 -31.78 18.80
N LEU A 100 -1.90 -31.53 19.97
CA LEU A 100 -2.69 -30.31 20.21
C LEU A 100 -1.93 -29.27 21.05
N GLN A 101 -0.79 -29.65 21.65
CA GLN A 101 0.05 -28.76 22.43
C GLN A 101 0.43 -27.49 21.67
N GLY A 102 -0.04 -26.34 22.17
CA GLY A 102 0.19 -25.02 21.60
C GLY A 102 -0.61 -24.71 20.33
N GLN A 103 -1.60 -25.53 19.95
CA GLN A 103 -2.58 -25.21 18.89
C GLN A 103 -3.77 -24.39 19.41
N MET A 104 -4.18 -24.63 20.67
CA MET A 104 -5.27 -23.90 21.32
C MET A 104 -4.76 -22.56 21.89
N LEU A 105 -5.40 -21.46 21.48
CA LEU A 105 -5.10 -20.10 21.97
C LEU A 105 -5.92 -19.73 23.21
N GLY A 106 -7.09 -20.33 23.38
CA GLY A 106 -7.97 -20.16 24.53
C GLY A 106 -9.30 -20.90 24.32
N TYR A 107 -10.13 -20.98 25.36
CA TYR A 107 -11.50 -21.49 25.26
C TYR A 107 -12.45 -20.75 26.23
N ASP A 108 -13.75 -20.73 25.92
CA ASP A 108 -14.82 -20.36 26.86
C ASP A 108 -15.48 -21.61 27.46
N GLY A 109 -15.86 -21.50 28.74
CA GLY A 109 -16.34 -22.59 29.59
C GLY A 109 -15.36 -23.02 30.69
N ASN A 110 -15.83 -23.81 31.66
CA ASN A 110 -15.03 -24.30 32.79
C ASN A 110 -14.88 -25.83 32.75
N ILE A 111 -13.65 -26.33 32.64
CA ILE A 111 -13.34 -27.76 32.57
C ILE A 111 -12.77 -28.24 33.92
N SER A 112 -13.65 -28.72 34.81
CA SER A 112 -13.24 -29.40 36.04
C SER A 112 -12.92 -30.88 35.76
N ILE A 113 -11.63 -31.22 35.67
CA ILE A 113 -11.12 -32.57 35.40
C ILE A 113 -11.73 -33.62 36.36
N ASN A 114 -11.94 -33.26 37.63
CA ASN A 114 -12.49 -34.17 38.65
C ASN A 114 -13.94 -34.64 38.38
N TYR A 115 -14.69 -33.98 37.49
CA TYR A 115 -16.05 -34.40 37.11
C TYR A 115 -16.12 -35.23 35.82
N VAL A 116 -15.00 -35.36 35.10
CA VAL A 116 -14.91 -36.06 33.80
C VAL A 116 -15.28 -37.54 33.91
N GLN A 117 -14.91 -38.18 35.02
CA GLN A 117 -15.14 -39.62 35.26
C GLN A 117 -16.62 -40.04 35.16
N ALA A 118 -17.58 -39.13 35.40
CA ALA A 118 -18.98 -39.49 35.58
C ALA A 118 -19.83 -39.53 34.29
N LYS A 119 -19.32 -39.06 33.12
CA LYS A 119 -20.14 -38.84 31.91
C LYS A 119 -19.58 -39.32 30.55
N GLY A 120 -18.41 -39.97 30.49
CA GLY A 120 -17.97 -40.76 29.32
C GLY A 120 -17.59 -39.97 28.05
N GLU A 121 -17.78 -40.62 26.89
CA GLU A 121 -17.28 -40.21 25.55
C GLU A 121 -17.64 -38.78 25.14
N ILE A 122 -18.78 -38.25 25.58
CA ILE A 122 -19.23 -36.89 25.26
C ILE A 122 -18.19 -35.82 25.66
N MET A 123 -17.37 -36.05 26.69
CA MET A 123 -16.41 -35.06 27.16
C MET A 123 -15.09 -35.01 26.37
N MET A 124 -14.81 -35.96 25.47
CA MET A 124 -13.57 -35.98 24.66
C MET A 124 -13.72 -35.50 23.21
N HIS A 125 -14.97 -35.33 22.75
CA HIS A 125 -15.33 -35.05 21.35
C HIS A 125 -14.66 -33.78 20.79
N GLY A 126 -14.61 -32.68 21.55
CA GLY A 126 -13.96 -31.43 21.12
C GLY A 126 -12.46 -31.58 20.82
N SER A 127 -11.73 -32.32 21.66
CA SER A 127 -10.31 -32.65 21.42
C SER A 127 -10.13 -33.55 20.20
N GLN A 128 -11.04 -34.49 19.93
CA GLN A 128 -11.00 -35.36 18.74
C GLN A 128 -11.20 -34.58 17.44
N VAL A 129 -12.20 -33.69 17.42
CA VAL A 129 -12.50 -32.76 16.32
C VAL A 129 -11.31 -31.84 16.04
N ALA A 130 -10.72 -31.24 17.08
CA ALA A 130 -9.51 -30.42 16.95
C ALA A 130 -8.33 -31.21 16.36
N GLY A 131 -8.17 -32.49 16.74
CA GLY A 131 -7.14 -33.38 16.22
C GLY A 131 -7.19 -33.60 14.70
N ILE A 132 -8.37 -33.91 14.15
CA ILE A 132 -8.57 -34.07 12.69
C ILE A 132 -8.33 -32.74 11.95
N LEU A 133 -8.77 -31.65 12.55
CA LEU A 133 -8.80 -30.33 11.92
C LEU A 133 -7.38 -29.73 11.82
N LEU A 134 -6.64 -29.70 12.93
CA LEU A 134 -5.36 -28.97 13.05
C LEU A 134 -4.29 -29.64 13.93
N GLY A 135 -4.42 -30.94 14.26
CA GLY A 135 -3.37 -31.65 15.00
C GLY A 135 -1.99 -31.41 14.39
N LYS A 136 -1.02 -30.96 15.18
CA LYS A 136 0.33 -30.60 14.76
C LYS A 136 1.05 -31.80 14.15
N LYS A 137 1.66 -31.59 12.98
CA LYS A 137 2.58 -32.54 12.35
C LYS A 137 3.89 -32.62 13.15
N ILE A 138 4.06 -33.72 13.89
CA ILE A 138 5.26 -34.01 14.70
C ILE A 138 6.24 -34.87 13.88
N ASP A 139 5.76 -35.98 13.34
CA ASP A 139 6.43 -36.84 12.37
C ASP A 139 5.39 -37.50 11.45
N GLU A 140 5.82 -38.20 10.40
CA GLU A 140 4.91 -38.78 9.39
C GLU A 140 4.04 -39.95 9.89
N ASN A 141 4.39 -40.58 11.02
CA ASN A 141 3.69 -41.74 11.58
C ASN A 141 2.69 -41.37 12.68
N LYS A 142 2.69 -40.10 13.14
CA LYS A 142 1.78 -39.57 14.16
C LYS A 142 0.53 -38.93 13.53
N PRO A 143 -0.61 -38.86 14.24
CA PRO A 143 -1.79 -38.20 13.72
C PRO A 143 -1.56 -36.69 13.66
N TYR A 144 -1.85 -36.10 12.50
CA TYR A 144 -1.89 -34.67 12.32
C TYR A 144 -3.11 -34.29 11.47
N GLY A 145 -3.67 -33.12 11.75
CA GLY A 145 -4.80 -32.58 11.00
C GLY A 145 -4.36 -31.95 9.69
N MET A 146 -5.27 -31.83 8.74
CA MET A 146 -4.93 -31.27 7.42
C MET A 146 -4.43 -29.82 7.51
N ALA A 147 -4.96 -29.03 8.46
CA ALA A 147 -4.56 -27.66 8.74
C ALA A 147 -3.63 -27.55 9.96
N TYR A 148 -2.59 -28.39 10.01
CA TYR A 148 -1.64 -28.48 11.14
C TYR A 148 -0.83 -27.21 11.45
N GLY A 149 -0.85 -26.20 10.57
CA GLY A 149 -0.28 -24.87 10.77
C GLY A 149 -1.26 -23.84 11.37
N SER A 150 -2.55 -24.14 11.42
CA SER A 150 -3.57 -23.27 12.02
C SER A 150 -3.55 -23.28 13.55
N LYS A 151 -4.26 -22.31 14.13
CA LYS A 151 -4.53 -22.19 15.58
C LYS A 151 -6.03 -22.10 15.81
N PHE A 152 -6.51 -22.38 17.02
CA PHE A 152 -7.94 -22.24 17.33
C PHE A 152 -8.28 -21.63 18.69
N TYR A 153 -9.50 -21.11 18.76
CA TYR A 153 -10.22 -20.83 20.00
C TYR A 153 -11.43 -21.78 20.12
N GLY A 154 -11.76 -22.21 21.33
CA GLY A 154 -12.84 -23.18 21.59
C GLY A 154 -14.01 -22.61 22.40
N VAL A 155 -15.20 -23.20 22.27
CA VAL A 155 -16.35 -22.97 23.16
C VAL A 155 -16.94 -24.33 23.54
N THR A 156 -17.05 -24.63 24.84
CA THR A 156 -17.52 -25.95 25.32
C THR A 156 -19.05 -26.03 25.44
N TYR A 157 -19.77 -25.72 24.35
CA TYR A 157 -21.24 -25.70 24.26
C TYR A 157 -21.91 -27.01 24.72
N LEU A 158 -21.41 -28.17 24.28
CA LEU A 158 -22.00 -29.48 24.61
C LEU A 158 -21.69 -29.99 26.04
N ASN A 159 -21.11 -29.17 26.93
CA ASN A 159 -20.74 -29.61 28.28
C ASN A 159 -21.95 -29.67 29.23
N PRO A 160 -22.41 -30.86 29.66
CA PRO A 160 -23.68 -31.02 30.38
C PRO A 160 -23.59 -30.67 31.89
N THR A 161 -22.65 -29.81 32.29
CA THR A 161 -22.35 -29.50 33.71
C THR A 161 -21.92 -28.05 33.96
N TYR A 162 -21.51 -27.29 32.94
CA TYR A 162 -21.13 -25.88 33.09
C TYR A 162 -21.68 -25.05 31.92
N LEU A 163 -22.22 -23.88 32.25
CA LEU A 163 -22.59 -22.85 31.27
C LEU A 163 -21.30 -22.24 30.70
N TYR A 164 -21.23 -22.17 29.37
CA TYR A 164 -20.42 -21.16 28.67
C TYR A 164 -21.08 -19.78 28.89
N SER A 165 -20.48 -18.69 28.44
CA SER A 165 -20.97 -17.33 28.73
C SER A 165 -22.31 -16.94 28.07
N ASP A 166 -23.00 -17.88 27.40
CA ASP A 166 -24.14 -17.68 26.49
C ASP A 166 -23.88 -16.70 25.32
N ASP A 167 -22.62 -16.27 25.16
CA ASP A 167 -22.20 -15.15 24.30
C ASP A 167 -21.08 -15.56 23.33
N ILE A 168 -21.41 -16.50 22.45
CA ILE A 168 -20.49 -17.02 21.42
C ILE A 168 -20.02 -15.91 20.47
N TYR A 169 -20.89 -14.92 20.21
CA TYR A 169 -20.56 -13.80 19.33
C TYR A 169 -19.45 -12.91 19.92
N ASN A 170 -19.61 -12.37 21.13
CA ASN A 170 -18.56 -11.51 21.72
C ASN A 170 -17.30 -12.33 22.05
N TYR A 171 -17.41 -13.65 22.22
CA TYR A 171 -16.24 -14.51 22.34
C TYR A 171 -15.42 -14.61 21.03
N TYR A 172 -16.00 -14.49 19.84
CA TYR A 172 -15.25 -14.64 18.58
C TYR A 172 -14.97 -13.33 17.82
N GLU A 173 -15.74 -12.26 18.04
CA GLU A 173 -15.68 -11.03 17.23
C GLU A 173 -14.28 -10.38 17.17
N ASP A 174 -13.51 -10.41 18.27
CA ASP A 174 -12.19 -9.79 18.37
C ASP A 174 -11.02 -10.72 18.00
N LYS A 175 -11.29 -12.00 17.68
CA LYS A 175 -10.27 -13.06 17.59
C LYS A 175 -9.77 -13.36 16.18
N ASN A 176 -10.24 -12.63 15.17
CA ASN A 176 -9.91 -12.84 13.74
C ASN A 176 -10.15 -14.30 13.29
N VAL A 177 -11.20 -14.93 13.83
CA VAL A 177 -11.62 -16.28 13.44
C VAL A 177 -12.33 -16.20 12.10
N LYS A 178 -11.87 -16.99 11.11
CA LYS A 178 -12.46 -17.01 9.76
C LYS A 178 -13.46 -18.14 9.52
N ILE A 179 -13.31 -19.25 10.24
CA ILE A 179 -14.05 -20.50 10.03
C ILE A 179 -14.34 -21.10 11.41
N ILE A 180 -15.58 -21.54 11.66
CA ILE A 180 -16.00 -22.19 12.90
C ILE A 180 -16.54 -23.59 12.58
N ASN A 181 -15.91 -24.61 13.15
CA ASN A 181 -16.41 -25.98 13.11
C ASN A 181 -17.46 -26.20 14.21
N ASN A 182 -18.58 -26.81 13.82
CA ASN A 182 -19.71 -27.12 14.68
C ASN A 182 -20.12 -28.58 14.46
N SER A 183 -19.88 -29.44 15.45
CA SER A 183 -20.14 -30.88 15.36
C SER A 183 -21.19 -31.35 16.37
N TRP A 184 -22.33 -30.65 16.36
CA TRP A 184 -23.48 -30.83 17.26
C TRP A 184 -24.78 -30.47 16.51
N GLY A 185 -25.94 -31.02 16.88
CA GLY A 185 -27.21 -30.74 16.20
C GLY A 185 -28.44 -31.04 17.04
N ASP A 186 -29.60 -30.52 16.58
CA ASP A 186 -30.89 -30.64 17.24
C ASP A 186 -31.72 -31.82 16.70
N TYR A 187 -32.70 -32.30 17.46
CA TYR A 187 -33.55 -33.44 17.05
C TYR A 187 -34.80 -33.03 16.24
N PHE A 188 -34.68 -31.98 15.44
CA PHE A 188 -35.76 -31.40 14.62
C PHE A 188 -35.31 -31.29 13.16
N PHE A 189 -36.18 -31.69 12.23
CA PHE A 189 -35.88 -31.86 10.80
C PHE A 189 -36.92 -31.10 9.97
N PRO A 190 -36.73 -29.78 9.77
CA PRO A 190 -37.78 -28.92 9.25
C PRO A 190 -38.10 -29.19 7.78
N ASN A 191 -37.11 -29.59 6.97
CA ASN A 191 -37.29 -29.86 5.53
C ASN A 191 -38.07 -31.16 5.22
N ILE A 192 -38.38 -31.98 6.23
CA ILE A 192 -39.18 -33.22 6.11
C ILE A 192 -40.31 -33.30 7.14
N ASP A 193 -40.60 -32.21 7.86
CA ASP A 193 -41.68 -32.10 8.85
C ASP A 193 -41.59 -33.13 10.01
N ARG A 194 -40.39 -33.44 10.52
CA ARG A 194 -40.19 -34.43 11.60
C ARG A 194 -39.48 -33.91 12.84
N GLN A 195 -39.82 -34.49 13.98
CA GLN A 195 -39.11 -34.31 15.25
C GLN A 195 -38.94 -35.66 15.94
N ILE A 196 -37.84 -35.83 16.68
CA ILE A 196 -37.66 -36.92 17.64
C ILE A 196 -38.05 -36.40 19.03
N THR A 197 -39.03 -37.04 19.64
CA THR A 197 -39.51 -36.70 20.99
C THR A 197 -38.65 -37.34 22.09
N ASP A 198 -38.80 -36.90 23.34
CA ASP A 198 -38.10 -37.45 24.53
C ASP A 198 -38.26 -38.98 24.72
N LYS A 199 -39.27 -39.59 24.10
CA LYS A 199 -39.48 -41.05 24.08
C LYS A 199 -38.76 -41.78 22.95
N ASN A 200 -37.90 -41.10 22.20
CA ASN A 200 -37.29 -41.55 20.94
C ASN A 200 -38.34 -41.94 19.87
N LEU A 201 -39.57 -41.42 19.97
CA LEU A 201 -40.60 -41.60 18.96
C LEU A 201 -40.50 -40.49 17.92
N PHE A 202 -40.54 -40.86 16.65
CA PHE A 202 -40.72 -39.93 15.55
C PHE A 202 -42.17 -39.48 15.50
N SER A 203 -42.39 -38.18 15.52
CA SER A 203 -43.69 -37.57 15.31
C SER A 203 -43.62 -36.54 14.17
N LEU A 204 -44.79 -36.19 13.63
CA LEU A 204 -44.91 -34.95 12.87
C LEU A 204 -44.43 -33.80 13.77
N ALA A 205 -43.52 -32.98 13.25
CA ALA A 205 -43.14 -31.72 13.88
C ALA A 205 -44.32 -30.72 13.94
N TYR A 206 -45.34 -30.94 13.12
CA TYR A 206 -46.44 -30.01 12.88
C TYR A 206 -47.79 -30.73 12.81
N LYS A 207 -48.85 -30.10 13.35
CA LYS A 207 -50.22 -30.34 12.87
C LYS A 207 -50.56 -29.27 11.84
N HIS A 208 -51.07 -29.69 10.69
CA HIS A 208 -51.60 -28.77 9.67
C HIS A 208 -52.93 -28.13 10.14
N ILE A 209 -52.86 -27.15 11.04
CA ILE A 209 -54.00 -26.30 11.41
C ILE A 209 -53.85 -24.95 10.73
N LYS A 210 -54.58 -24.77 9.63
CA LYS A 210 -54.52 -23.55 8.81
C LYS A 210 -55.33 -22.43 9.46
N ASP A 211 -54.66 -21.50 10.13
CA ASP A 211 -55.25 -20.30 10.75
C ASP A 211 -54.80 -19.06 9.97
N GLY A 212 -55.41 -18.85 8.79
CA GLY A 212 -54.97 -17.86 7.81
C GLY A 212 -53.67 -18.26 7.09
N ASP A 213 -52.72 -17.32 7.01
CA ASP A 213 -51.44 -17.45 6.29
C ASP A 213 -50.24 -17.74 7.21
N LYS A 214 -50.48 -18.08 8.49
CA LYS A 214 -49.42 -18.37 9.47
C LYS A 214 -49.42 -19.82 9.94
N TRP A 215 -48.23 -20.37 10.12
CA TRP A 215 -47.99 -21.68 10.71
C TRP A 215 -47.87 -21.55 12.24
N LYS A 216 -48.16 -22.63 12.97
CA LYS A 216 -47.97 -22.73 14.43
C LYS A 216 -47.23 -24.02 14.75
N PHE A 217 -46.21 -23.92 15.58
CA PHE A 217 -45.49 -25.08 16.12
C PHE A 217 -46.21 -25.42 17.43
N GLU A 218 -46.83 -26.60 17.52
CA GLU A 218 -47.53 -27.06 18.71
C GLU A 218 -46.84 -28.31 19.26
N ASP A 219 -46.73 -28.41 20.59
CA ASP A 219 -46.21 -29.60 21.26
C ASP A 219 -47.20 -30.79 21.17
N SER A 220 -46.82 -31.93 21.76
CA SER A 220 -47.67 -33.12 21.81
C SER A 220 -49.03 -32.92 22.52
N ASN A 221 -49.18 -31.86 23.32
CA ASN A 221 -50.40 -31.49 24.04
C ASN A 221 -51.25 -30.43 23.30
N GLY A 222 -50.69 -29.77 22.27
CA GLY A 222 -51.33 -28.66 21.55
C GLY A 222 -50.97 -27.28 22.06
N GLU A 223 -49.91 -27.13 22.87
CA GLU A 223 -49.41 -25.84 23.31
C GLU A 223 -48.45 -25.25 22.27
N LYS A 224 -48.65 -23.97 21.90
CA LYS A 224 -47.76 -23.27 20.97
C LYS A 224 -46.35 -23.16 21.55
N ILE A 225 -45.35 -23.62 20.79
CA ILE A 225 -43.93 -23.48 21.10
C ILE A 225 -43.33 -22.23 20.42
N PHE A 226 -43.47 -22.08 19.10
CA PHE A 226 -42.96 -20.96 18.28
C PHE A 226 -43.88 -20.69 17.06
N ASP A 227 -43.73 -19.57 16.35
CA ASP A 227 -44.40 -19.26 15.06
C ASP A 227 -43.51 -19.56 13.83
N SER A 228 -42.18 -19.68 13.95
CA SER A 228 -41.28 -19.99 12.81
C SER A 228 -39.96 -20.68 13.21
N VAL A 229 -39.29 -21.31 12.22
CA VAL A 229 -37.94 -21.90 12.39
C VAL A 229 -36.92 -20.84 12.80
N LEU A 230 -37.00 -19.63 12.23
CA LEU A 230 -36.11 -18.52 12.58
C LEU A 230 -36.34 -18.01 14.00
N GLU A 231 -37.59 -17.91 14.46
CA GLU A 231 -37.89 -17.49 15.84
C GLU A 231 -37.27 -18.45 16.87
N TYR A 232 -37.30 -19.77 16.60
CA TYR A 232 -36.56 -20.73 17.43
C TYR A 232 -35.05 -20.45 17.42
N ALA A 233 -34.46 -20.28 16.24
CA ALA A 233 -33.02 -20.05 16.08
C ALA A 233 -32.56 -18.74 16.72
N GLU A 234 -33.35 -17.67 16.61
CA GLU A 234 -33.11 -16.37 17.24
C GLU A 234 -33.29 -16.41 18.76
N SER A 235 -34.18 -17.26 19.27
CA SER A 235 -34.38 -17.50 20.72
C SER A 235 -33.25 -18.30 21.36
N ASN A 236 -32.47 -19.05 20.57
CA ASN A 236 -31.31 -19.81 21.03
C ASN A 236 -30.04 -18.93 20.93
N PRO A 237 -29.39 -18.56 22.05
CA PRO A 237 -28.24 -17.65 22.05
C PRO A 237 -27.05 -18.14 21.19
N ALA A 238 -26.85 -19.46 21.13
CA ALA A 238 -25.79 -20.07 20.33
C ALA A 238 -26.07 -19.96 18.83
N LEU A 239 -27.28 -20.35 18.39
CA LEU A 239 -27.66 -20.27 16.97
C LEU A 239 -27.73 -18.81 16.49
N SER A 240 -28.33 -17.92 17.28
CA SER A 240 -28.38 -16.47 17.02
C SER A 240 -26.97 -15.86 16.87
N SER A 241 -26.02 -16.24 17.74
CA SER A 241 -24.62 -15.83 17.63
C SER A 241 -23.94 -16.32 16.35
N LEU A 242 -24.12 -17.60 15.99
CA LEU A 242 -23.52 -18.18 14.79
C LEU A 242 -24.12 -17.60 13.50
N MET A 243 -25.43 -17.33 13.48
CA MET A 243 -26.10 -16.62 12.38
C MET A 243 -25.53 -15.22 12.19
N LYS A 244 -25.28 -14.47 13.28
CA LYS A 244 -24.67 -13.14 13.23
C LYS A 244 -23.24 -13.19 12.70
N LEU A 245 -22.38 -14.07 13.22
CA LEU A 245 -21.01 -14.28 12.73
C LEU A 245 -20.99 -14.69 11.24
N SER A 246 -21.96 -15.50 10.80
CA SER A 246 -22.09 -15.91 9.39
C SER A 246 -22.40 -14.73 8.47
N LYS A 247 -23.34 -13.84 8.87
CA LYS A 247 -23.67 -12.60 8.14
C LYS A 247 -22.50 -11.61 8.08
N GLU A 248 -21.64 -11.62 9.10
CA GLU A 248 -20.41 -10.81 9.14
C GLU A 248 -19.23 -11.46 8.37
N GLY A 249 -19.43 -12.67 7.81
CA GLY A 249 -18.52 -13.31 6.88
C GLY A 249 -17.60 -14.37 7.49
N VAL A 250 -17.89 -14.88 8.69
CA VAL A 250 -17.23 -16.05 9.27
C VAL A 250 -17.90 -17.32 8.73
N LEU A 251 -17.13 -18.29 8.23
CA LEU A 251 -17.68 -19.54 7.68
C LEU A 251 -18.11 -20.51 8.79
N MET A 252 -19.41 -20.80 8.88
CA MET A 252 -19.93 -21.90 9.68
C MET A 252 -19.82 -23.21 8.91
N VAL A 253 -19.06 -24.18 9.44
CA VAL A 253 -19.03 -25.56 8.94
C VAL A 253 -19.75 -26.44 9.95
N ARG A 254 -20.84 -27.08 9.53
CA ARG A 254 -21.77 -27.83 10.36
C ARG A 254 -21.79 -29.31 9.98
N SER A 255 -21.86 -30.21 10.96
CA SER A 255 -22.16 -31.63 10.74
C SER A 255 -23.65 -31.85 10.45
N ALA A 256 -24.03 -32.55 9.39
CA ALA A 256 -25.43 -32.77 9.00
C ALA A 256 -26.28 -33.56 10.03
N GLY A 257 -25.63 -34.23 10.98
CA GLY A 257 -26.24 -35.09 12.00
C GLY A 257 -26.15 -36.59 11.65
N ASN A 258 -26.31 -37.42 12.70
CA ASN A 258 -26.03 -38.86 12.67
C ASN A 258 -27.29 -39.71 12.87
N ASP A 259 -28.46 -39.14 12.58
CA ASP A 259 -29.76 -39.70 12.92
C ASP A 259 -30.35 -40.61 11.85
N GLY A 260 -29.73 -40.69 10.66
CA GLY A 260 -30.19 -41.50 9.53
C GLY A 260 -31.37 -40.89 8.75
N MET A 261 -31.58 -39.57 8.83
CA MET A 261 -32.67 -38.88 8.14
C MET A 261 -32.38 -38.61 6.65
N ALA A 262 -33.42 -38.22 5.91
CA ALA A 262 -33.30 -37.73 4.53
C ALA A 262 -32.87 -36.25 4.44
N ALA A 263 -33.05 -35.46 5.50
CA ALA A 263 -32.65 -34.06 5.59
C ALA A 263 -31.80 -33.78 6.84
N PRO A 264 -31.04 -32.67 6.88
CA PRO A 264 -30.26 -32.26 8.06
C PRO A 264 -31.12 -31.75 9.22
N THR A 265 -30.48 -31.46 10.35
CA THR A 265 -31.15 -30.89 11.53
C THR A 265 -31.54 -29.42 11.34
N LEU A 266 -32.33 -28.86 12.26
CA LEU A 266 -32.80 -27.46 12.22
C LEU A 266 -31.64 -26.49 12.00
N ALA A 267 -30.62 -26.56 12.84
CA ALA A 267 -29.47 -25.68 12.81
C ALA A 267 -28.75 -25.74 11.45
N ASP A 268 -28.71 -26.91 10.84
CA ASP A 268 -28.08 -27.12 9.54
C ASP A 268 -28.90 -26.53 8.40
N SER A 269 -30.23 -26.58 8.52
CA SER A 269 -31.19 -26.11 7.50
C SER A 269 -31.43 -24.59 7.52
N LEU A 270 -30.81 -23.83 8.44
CA LEU A 270 -31.06 -22.39 8.61
C LEU A 270 -30.91 -21.54 7.35
N PRO A 271 -29.92 -21.76 6.45
CA PRO A 271 -29.81 -20.98 5.20
C PRO A 271 -30.99 -21.16 4.23
N THR A 272 -31.78 -22.24 4.38
CA THR A 272 -33.03 -22.44 3.64
C THR A 272 -34.17 -21.58 4.18
N TYR A 273 -34.01 -20.99 5.37
CA TYR A 273 -34.99 -20.08 5.98
C TYR A 273 -34.50 -18.63 6.04
N ASP A 274 -33.19 -18.37 5.93
CA ASP A 274 -32.61 -17.03 5.82
C ASP A 274 -31.45 -17.01 4.80
N GLU A 275 -31.72 -16.40 3.64
CA GLU A 275 -30.84 -16.41 2.46
C GLU A 275 -29.63 -15.46 2.59
N ASP A 276 -29.51 -14.69 3.67
CA ASP A 276 -28.27 -13.96 4.00
C ASP A 276 -27.20 -14.86 4.66
N LEU A 277 -27.54 -16.08 5.09
CA LEU A 277 -26.59 -17.05 5.69
C LEU A 277 -25.72 -17.76 4.64
N ARG A 278 -24.99 -16.98 3.82
CA ARG A 278 -24.12 -17.51 2.76
C ARG A 278 -22.81 -18.12 3.28
N ALA A 279 -22.30 -17.67 4.42
CA ALA A 279 -21.11 -18.25 5.05
C ALA A 279 -21.47 -19.47 5.90
N TRP A 280 -22.06 -20.49 5.26
CA TRP A 280 -22.62 -21.69 5.89
C TRP A 280 -22.41 -22.91 4.99
N LEU A 281 -21.99 -24.03 5.58
CA LEU A 281 -21.79 -25.33 4.94
C LEU A 281 -22.32 -26.47 5.81
N VAL A 282 -22.98 -27.43 5.19
CA VAL A 282 -23.45 -28.66 5.87
C VAL A 282 -22.68 -29.87 5.33
N VAL A 283 -22.16 -30.70 6.23
CA VAL A 283 -21.23 -31.78 5.91
C VAL A 283 -21.77 -33.14 6.31
N GLY A 284 -21.97 -34.01 5.31
CA GLY A 284 -22.37 -35.40 5.48
C GLY A 284 -21.19 -36.38 5.39
N ALA A 285 -21.38 -37.59 5.92
CA ALA A 285 -20.32 -38.60 6.04
C ALA A 285 -20.43 -39.70 4.98
N ILE A 286 -19.30 -40.00 4.32
CA ILE A 286 -19.12 -41.19 3.47
C ILE A 286 -18.13 -42.19 4.08
N ASP A 287 -18.25 -43.45 3.65
CA ASP A 287 -17.29 -44.51 3.94
C ASP A 287 -16.22 -44.60 2.84
N SER A 288 -15.00 -44.17 3.15
CA SER A 288 -13.84 -44.21 2.25
C SER A 288 -13.41 -45.63 1.86
N ALA A 289 -13.81 -46.68 2.61
CA ALA A 289 -13.59 -48.08 2.22
C ALA A 289 -14.51 -48.56 1.11
N ASN A 290 -15.63 -47.86 0.91
CA ASN A 290 -16.67 -48.25 -0.02
C ASN A 290 -16.97 -47.17 -1.08
N ALA A 291 -16.19 -46.09 -1.09
CA ALA A 291 -15.97 -45.21 -2.24
C ALA A 291 -14.83 -45.74 -3.13
N ILE A 292 -15.10 -45.99 -4.42
CA ILE A 292 -14.08 -46.34 -5.42
C ILE A 292 -13.82 -45.09 -6.27
N LYS A 293 -12.58 -44.62 -6.30
CA LYS A 293 -12.12 -43.58 -7.23
C LYS A 293 -11.71 -44.24 -8.55
N ASN A 294 -12.38 -43.89 -9.63
CA ASN A 294 -12.12 -44.42 -10.96
C ASN A 294 -10.94 -43.69 -11.63
N SER A 295 -10.38 -44.26 -12.70
CA SER A 295 -9.19 -43.72 -13.38
C SER A 295 -9.39 -42.36 -14.06
N ASP A 296 -10.64 -41.96 -14.30
CA ASP A 296 -11.03 -40.67 -14.85
C ASP A 296 -11.31 -39.60 -13.77
N GLY A 297 -11.16 -39.95 -12.48
CA GLY A 297 -11.48 -39.07 -11.35
C GLY A 297 -12.95 -39.05 -10.95
N SER A 298 -13.82 -39.84 -11.59
CA SER A 298 -15.18 -40.09 -11.09
C SER A 298 -15.16 -41.01 -9.86
N PHE A 299 -16.26 -41.05 -9.10
CA PHE A 299 -16.41 -41.99 -7.98
C PHE A 299 -17.59 -42.95 -8.19
N THR A 300 -17.42 -44.18 -7.71
CA THR A 300 -18.48 -45.18 -7.58
C THR A 300 -18.65 -45.51 -6.11
N LEU A 301 -19.79 -45.16 -5.51
CA LEU A 301 -20.13 -45.55 -4.15
C LEU A 301 -20.80 -46.92 -4.18
N LYS A 302 -20.24 -47.90 -3.47
CA LYS A 302 -20.76 -49.28 -3.45
C LYS A 302 -22.14 -49.36 -2.80
N GLU A 303 -22.90 -50.38 -3.18
CA GLU A 303 -24.18 -50.74 -2.57
C GLU A 303 -23.99 -51.30 -1.15
N GLN A 304 -24.86 -50.89 -0.23
CA GLN A 304 -24.94 -51.44 1.12
C GLN A 304 -25.41 -52.90 1.10
N LYS A 305 -24.93 -53.71 2.05
CA LYS A 305 -25.28 -55.12 2.20
C LYS A 305 -25.48 -55.49 3.66
N MET A 306 -26.34 -56.48 3.90
CA MET A 306 -26.46 -57.07 5.23
C MET A 306 -25.20 -57.82 5.64
N TYR A 307 -24.74 -57.53 6.86
CA TYR A 307 -23.65 -58.25 7.51
C TYR A 307 -24.03 -59.72 7.68
N LYS A 308 -23.14 -60.61 7.25
CA LYS A 308 -23.28 -62.05 7.44
C LYS A 308 -22.35 -62.49 8.56
N SER A 309 -22.93 -62.93 9.68
CA SER A 309 -22.16 -63.52 10.78
C SER A 309 -21.30 -64.69 10.26
N GLN A 310 -20.07 -64.81 10.76
CA GLN A 310 -19.20 -65.96 10.48
C GLN A 310 -19.84 -67.30 10.88
N SER A 311 -20.78 -67.29 11.83
CA SER A 311 -21.57 -68.45 12.26
C SER A 311 -22.76 -68.79 11.35
N GLY A 312 -23.07 -67.95 10.36
CA GLY A 312 -24.30 -68.03 9.56
C GLY A 312 -25.59 -67.69 10.32
N THR A 313 -25.51 -67.30 11.61
CA THR A 313 -26.68 -66.95 12.43
C THR A 313 -27.31 -65.63 11.96
N GLU A 314 -28.63 -65.63 11.79
CA GLU A 314 -29.40 -64.44 11.45
C GLU A 314 -29.37 -63.38 12.56
N ILE A 315 -29.18 -62.11 12.20
CA ILE A 315 -29.26 -60.98 13.13
C ILE A 315 -30.72 -60.77 13.54
N LYS A 316 -30.98 -60.81 14.85
CA LYS A 316 -32.31 -60.57 15.42
C LYS A 316 -32.78 -59.15 15.14
N LEU A 317 -34.10 -58.96 15.02
CA LEU A 317 -34.73 -57.68 14.70
C LEU A 317 -34.40 -56.58 15.73
N GLU A 318 -34.39 -56.91 17.02
CA GLU A 318 -33.99 -55.97 18.09
C GLU A 318 -32.53 -55.46 17.98
N ASN A 319 -31.70 -56.16 17.20
CA ASN A 319 -30.30 -55.80 16.96
C ASN A 319 -30.08 -55.27 15.53
N LEU A 320 -31.12 -55.01 14.72
CA LEU A 320 -30.98 -54.60 13.31
C LEU A 320 -30.65 -53.09 13.18
N HIS A 321 -29.64 -52.62 13.90
CA HIS A 321 -29.13 -51.24 13.81
C HIS A 321 -28.15 -51.07 12.63
N GLY A 322 -27.84 -49.81 12.30
CA GLY A 322 -27.01 -49.45 11.13
C GLY A 322 -25.66 -50.16 11.03
N GLY A 323 -25.06 -50.57 12.16
CA GLY A 323 -23.78 -51.29 12.19
C GLY A 323 -23.79 -52.69 11.57
N TYR A 324 -24.98 -53.28 11.35
CA TYR A 324 -25.14 -54.54 10.62
C TYR A 324 -25.46 -54.36 9.13
N ILE A 325 -25.55 -53.12 8.64
CA ILE A 325 -25.72 -52.79 7.22
C ILE A 325 -24.40 -52.16 6.76
N GLN A 326 -23.54 -52.96 6.11
CA GLN A 326 -22.13 -52.63 5.86
C GLN A 326 -21.81 -52.62 4.35
N GLY A 327 -20.61 -52.16 3.99
CA GLY A 327 -20.07 -52.31 2.63
C GLY A 327 -20.56 -51.29 1.60
N GLY A 328 -21.40 -50.32 2.01
CA GLY A 328 -21.90 -49.26 1.14
C GLY A 328 -21.11 -47.96 1.29
N GLY A 329 -20.96 -47.19 0.21
CA GLY A 329 -20.23 -45.91 0.23
C GLY A 329 -21.02 -44.75 0.84
N ILE A 330 -22.35 -44.80 0.77
CA ILE A 330 -23.25 -43.93 1.54
C ILE A 330 -23.51 -44.57 2.90
N THR A 331 -23.25 -43.82 3.97
CA THR A 331 -23.43 -44.27 5.36
C THR A 331 -24.91 -44.39 5.73
N THR A 332 -25.19 -45.27 6.69
CA THR A 332 -26.55 -45.52 7.20
C THR A 332 -27.01 -44.48 8.21
N PHE A 333 -26.05 -43.81 8.88
CA PHE A 333 -26.28 -42.84 9.95
C PHE A 333 -26.25 -41.37 9.49
N SER A 334 -25.46 -41.00 8.46
CA SER A 334 -25.42 -39.59 8.04
C SER A 334 -26.79 -39.17 7.56
N ASN A 335 -27.25 -38.00 8.02
CA ASN A 335 -28.42 -37.37 7.42
C ASN A 335 -28.15 -37.04 5.94
N GLY A 336 -29.20 -37.02 5.12
CA GLY A 336 -29.18 -36.51 3.74
C GLY A 336 -29.29 -34.99 3.70
N PHE A 337 -29.44 -34.43 2.50
CA PHE A 337 -29.41 -32.98 2.24
C PHE A 337 -30.68 -32.46 1.57
N GLN A 338 -31.82 -33.13 1.79
CA GLN A 338 -33.10 -32.67 1.26
C GLN A 338 -33.42 -31.25 1.76
N GLY A 339 -33.55 -30.31 0.83
CA GLY A 339 -33.75 -28.88 1.07
C GLY A 339 -32.50 -28.11 1.52
N THR A 340 -31.29 -28.66 1.39
CA THR A 340 -30.01 -27.99 1.72
C THR A 340 -28.94 -28.15 0.61
N GLU A 341 -29.35 -28.53 -0.59
CA GLU A 341 -28.50 -29.05 -1.69
C GLU A 341 -27.45 -28.04 -2.17
N SER A 342 -27.79 -26.75 -2.19
CA SER A 342 -26.94 -25.67 -2.69
C SER A 342 -25.75 -25.36 -1.77
N TYR A 343 -25.77 -25.80 -0.51
CA TYR A 343 -24.74 -25.50 0.50
C TYR A 343 -24.26 -26.73 1.29
N SER A 344 -24.51 -27.93 0.75
CA SER A 344 -24.09 -29.20 1.36
C SER A 344 -23.02 -29.92 0.56
N LEU A 345 -22.14 -30.68 1.23
CA LEU A 345 -21.16 -31.56 0.59
C LEU A 345 -20.76 -32.76 1.48
N LEU A 346 -20.09 -33.75 0.89
CA LEU A 346 -19.65 -34.97 1.56
C LEU A 346 -18.15 -34.99 1.87
N ALA A 347 -17.79 -35.52 3.04
CA ALA A 347 -16.42 -35.86 3.40
C ALA A 347 -16.35 -37.22 4.14
N PRO A 348 -15.17 -37.87 4.24
CA PRO A 348 -15.01 -39.11 4.99
C PRO A 348 -15.40 -38.95 6.46
N GLY A 349 -16.21 -39.87 6.97
CA GLY A 349 -16.68 -39.84 8.36
C GLY A 349 -16.96 -41.22 8.94
N THR A 350 -16.30 -42.27 8.43
CA THR A 350 -16.46 -43.66 8.89
C THR A 350 -15.10 -44.26 9.20
N ASN A 351 -14.97 -44.88 10.37
CA ASN A 351 -13.80 -45.57 10.88
C ASN A 351 -12.55 -44.66 10.94
N ILE A 352 -12.78 -43.36 11.23
CA ILE A 352 -11.78 -42.30 11.22
C ILE A 352 -10.84 -42.46 12.42
N SER A 353 -9.55 -42.25 12.22
CA SER A 353 -8.55 -42.35 13.29
C SER A 353 -8.44 -41.03 14.05
N LEU A 354 -8.86 -41.02 15.32
CA LEU A 354 -8.93 -39.85 16.18
C LEU A 354 -7.79 -39.85 17.20
N VAL A 355 -7.40 -38.66 17.69
CA VAL A 355 -6.53 -38.54 18.86
C VAL A 355 -7.27 -39.03 20.12
N ASN A 356 -6.54 -39.65 21.05
CA ASN A 356 -7.10 -40.13 22.32
C ASN A 356 -6.73 -39.19 23.49
N PRO A 357 -7.67 -38.41 24.06
CA PRO A 357 -7.36 -37.46 25.13
C PRO A 357 -6.98 -38.06 26.49
N TYR A 358 -7.16 -39.37 26.70
CA TYR A 358 -6.82 -40.06 27.96
C TYR A 358 -5.61 -40.99 27.81
N TYR A 359 -4.83 -40.85 26.73
CA TYR A 359 -3.64 -41.66 26.54
C TYR A 359 -2.61 -41.41 27.66
N GLY A 360 -2.42 -42.39 28.54
CA GLY A 360 -1.49 -42.34 29.66
C GLY A 360 -2.04 -41.78 30.97
N ASP A 361 -3.35 -41.54 31.08
CA ASP A 361 -4.01 -41.18 32.35
C ASP A 361 -4.37 -42.44 33.16
N ASP A 362 -3.77 -42.60 34.34
CA ASP A 362 -4.00 -43.72 35.26
C ASP A 362 -5.15 -43.46 36.27
N GLY A 363 -5.79 -42.28 36.19
CA GLY A 363 -6.82 -41.82 37.12
C GLY A 363 -8.28 -42.08 36.73
N VAL A 364 -8.59 -42.54 35.50
CA VAL A 364 -9.97 -42.64 35.01
C VAL A 364 -10.74 -43.79 35.69
N THR A 365 -11.56 -43.46 36.69
CA THR A 365 -12.29 -44.48 37.48
C THR A 365 -13.66 -44.81 36.88
N TYR A 366 -13.89 -46.10 36.60
CA TYR A 366 -15.12 -46.65 36.01
C TYR A 366 -16.38 -46.47 36.89
N TRP A 367 -17.52 -46.13 36.28
CA TRP A 367 -18.83 -46.14 36.93
C TRP A 367 -19.78 -47.15 36.28
N LYS A 368 -20.65 -47.75 37.10
CA LYS A 368 -21.54 -48.85 36.70
C LYS A 368 -22.99 -48.49 36.99
N LYS A 369 -23.85 -48.53 35.98
CA LYS A 369 -25.29 -48.31 36.10
C LYS A 369 -26.03 -49.42 35.36
N ASP A 370 -27.08 -49.96 35.99
CA ASP A 370 -28.04 -50.91 35.41
C ASP A 370 -27.41 -52.14 34.70
N GLY A 371 -26.30 -52.65 35.25
CA GLY A 371 -25.60 -53.85 34.76
C GLY A 371 -24.63 -53.61 33.61
N TYR A 372 -24.73 -52.48 32.91
CA TYR A 372 -23.82 -52.08 31.84
C TYR A 372 -22.57 -51.37 32.39
N PHE A 373 -21.44 -51.58 31.72
CA PHE A 373 -20.20 -50.85 31.98
C PHE A 373 -20.17 -49.64 31.05
N TYR A 374 -20.29 -48.44 31.60
CA TYR A 374 -20.02 -47.20 30.88
C TYR A 374 -18.61 -46.73 31.28
N GLY A 375 -17.63 -47.19 30.50
CA GLY A 375 -16.23 -46.88 30.72
C GLY A 375 -15.36 -47.55 29.65
N PRO A 376 -14.28 -46.89 29.21
CA PRO A 376 -13.53 -47.30 28.03
C PRO A 376 -12.64 -48.53 28.34
N ARG A 377 -13.11 -49.75 28.08
CA ARG A 377 -12.32 -50.96 28.33
C ARG A 377 -11.04 -51.08 27.50
N ASP A 378 -10.96 -50.37 26.37
CA ASP A 378 -9.86 -50.47 25.41
C ASP A 378 -9.11 -49.14 25.15
N TYR A 379 -9.60 -47.99 25.64
CA TYR A 379 -8.98 -46.68 25.31
C TYR A 379 -7.68 -46.39 26.09
N GLU A 380 -7.39 -47.07 27.20
CA GLU A 380 -6.25 -46.72 28.09
C GLU A 380 -4.85 -46.99 27.47
N LYS A 381 -4.76 -47.62 26.28
CA LYS A 381 -3.50 -48.19 25.77
C LYS A 381 -2.99 -47.63 24.44
N ASP A 382 -3.90 -47.21 23.55
CA ASP A 382 -3.54 -46.75 22.21
C ASP A 382 -3.63 -45.23 22.10
N GLN A 383 -2.67 -44.62 21.38
CA GLN A 383 -2.64 -43.17 21.12
C GLN A 383 -3.80 -42.69 20.22
N PHE A 384 -4.52 -43.63 19.61
CA PHE A 384 -5.58 -43.40 18.65
C PHE A 384 -6.82 -44.21 19.03
N VAL A 385 -7.98 -43.67 18.70
CA VAL A 385 -9.27 -44.39 18.74
C VAL A 385 -9.95 -44.28 17.38
N ARG A 386 -10.89 -45.17 17.07
CA ARG A 386 -11.64 -45.15 15.79
C ARG A 386 -13.13 -45.03 16.03
N ASP A 387 -13.77 -44.15 15.28
CA ASP A 387 -15.20 -43.87 15.43
C ASP A 387 -15.83 -43.37 14.11
N ASP A 388 -17.17 -43.34 14.09
CA ASP A 388 -18.04 -42.97 12.97
C ASP A 388 -18.83 -41.70 13.29
N GLY A 389 -18.92 -40.75 12.35
CA GLY A 389 -19.74 -39.56 12.53
C GLY A 389 -19.54 -38.46 11.49
N THR A 390 -20.62 -37.71 11.21
CA THR A 390 -20.56 -36.42 10.50
C THR A 390 -19.71 -35.39 11.26
N SER A 391 -19.58 -35.56 12.58
CA SER A 391 -18.63 -34.86 13.44
C SER A 391 -17.15 -35.00 13.05
N PHE A 392 -16.78 -36.07 12.33
CA PHE A 392 -15.42 -36.30 11.86
C PHE A 392 -15.23 -35.92 10.39
N ALA A 393 -16.32 -35.81 9.64
CA ALA A 393 -16.35 -35.28 8.28
C ALA A 393 -16.25 -33.74 8.25
N ALA A 394 -17.01 -33.05 9.10
CA ALA A 394 -16.98 -31.59 9.24
C ALA A 394 -15.57 -30.98 9.44
N PRO A 395 -14.71 -31.48 10.36
CA PRO A 395 -13.38 -30.94 10.56
C PRO A 395 -12.44 -31.08 9.34
N MET A 396 -12.64 -32.07 8.47
CA MET A 396 -11.88 -32.15 7.21
C MET A 396 -12.25 -31.02 6.24
N VAL A 397 -13.53 -30.65 6.20
CA VAL A 397 -14.02 -29.52 5.38
C VAL A 397 -13.57 -28.18 5.98
N SER A 398 -13.65 -28.03 7.30
CA SER A 398 -13.10 -26.87 8.03
C SER A 398 -11.60 -26.69 7.80
N ALA A 399 -10.83 -27.79 7.80
CA ALA A 399 -9.41 -27.74 7.50
C ALA A 399 -9.16 -27.40 6.02
N ALA A 400 -9.91 -27.96 5.07
CA ALA A 400 -9.80 -27.58 3.66
C ALA A 400 -10.11 -26.09 3.44
N ALA A 401 -11.13 -25.54 4.11
CA ALA A 401 -11.41 -24.10 4.11
C ALA A 401 -10.20 -23.29 4.63
N ALA A 402 -9.49 -23.77 5.66
CA ALA A 402 -8.29 -23.12 6.17
C ALA A 402 -7.13 -23.13 5.16
N LEU A 403 -6.94 -24.22 4.41
CA LEU A 403 -5.92 -24.27 3.35
C LEU A 403 -6.24 -23.29 2.21
N VAL A 404 -7.52 -23.19 1.82
CA VAL A 404 -7.98 -22.21 0.83
C VAL A 404 -7.83 -20.78 1.36
N ALA A 405 -8.12 -20.54 2.64
CA ALA A 405 -7.97 -19.23 3.29
C ALA A 405 -6.51 -18.79 3.48
N GLU A 406 -5.55 -19.72 3.61
CA GLU A 406 -4.12 -19.42 3.53
C GLU A 406 -3.73 -18.95 2.12
N LYS A 407 -4.19 -19.65 1.08
CA LYS A 407 -3.85 -19.32 -0.31
C LYS A 407 -4.55 -18.06 -0.82
N TYR A 408 -5.78 -17.80 -0.39
CA TYR A 408 -6.62 -16.70 -0.84
C TYR A 408 -7.11 -15.87 0.36
N PRO A 409 -6.22 -15.13 1.06
CA PRO A 409 -6.52 -14.51 2.36
C PRO A 409 -7.54 -13.35 2.29
N PHE A 410 -7.88 -12.87 1.11
CA PHE A 410 -8.89 -11.82 0.87
C PHE A 410 -10.34 -12.35 0.85
N LEU A 411 -10.54 -13.66 0.63
CA LEU A 411 -11.88 -14.26 0.55
C LEU A 411 -12.63 -14.18 1.88
N SER A 412 -13.93 -13.89 1.81
CA SER A 412 -14.87 -14.01 2.92
C SER A 412 -15.29 -15.46 3.16
N GLY A 413 -15.92 -15.75 4.32
CA GLY A 413 -16.43 -17.08 4.63
C GLY A 413 -17.46 -17.62 3.63
N ALA A 414 -18.29 -16.74 3.04
CA ALA A 414 -19.19 -17.12 1.95
C ALA A 414 -18.41 -17.56 0.71
N GLN A 415 -17.39 -16.79 0.30
CA GLN A 415 -16.57 -17.13 -0.87
C GLN A 415 -15.69 -18.37 -0.63
N LEU A 416 -15.26 -18.63 0.61
CA LEU A 416 -14.61 -19.89 0.99
C LEU A 416 -15.55 -21.08 0.82
N ALA A 417 -16.81 -20.94 1.25
CA ALA A 417 -17.84 -21.95 0.97
C ALA A 417 -18.06 -22.15 -0.53
N ASP A 418 -18.17 -21.07 -1.30
CA ASP A 418 -18.41 -21.12 -2.75
C ASP A 418 -17.23 -21.78 -3.51
N VAL A 419 -15.98 -21.58 -3.07
CA VAL A 419 -14.82 -22.32 -3.61
C VAL A 419 -14.96 -23.82 -3.32
N LEU A 420 -15.29 -24.22 -2.09
CA LEU A 420 -15.44 -25.64 -1.74
C LEU A 420 -16.63 -26.31 -2.46
N LEU A 421 -17.78 -25.65 -2.52
CA LEU A 421 -19.00 -26.12 -3.20
C LEU A 421 -18.84 -26.18 -4.72
N SER A 422 -18.20 -25.17 -5.32
CA SER A 422 -17.99 -25.16 -6.77
C SER A 422 -16.97 -26.18 -7.23
N THR A 423 -16.01 -26.54 -6.38
CA THR A 423 -14.95 -27.50 -6.71
C THR A 423 -15.28 -28.93 -6.33
N ALA A 424 -16.17 -29.17 -5.35
CA ALA A 424 -16.68 -30.48 -4.97
C ALA A 424 -17.00 -31.37 -6.19
N ASN A 425 -16.59 -32.64 -6.10
CA ASN A 425 -16.70 -33.60 -7.19
C ASN A 425 -18.08 -34.26 -7.15
N ASN A 426 -18.98 -33.79 -8.01
CA ASN A 426 -20.30 -34.38 -8.22
C ASN A 426 -20.32 -35.48 -9.29
N ASN A 427 -19.19 -35.89 -9.88
CA ASN A 427 -19.13 -37.00 -10.85
C ASN A 427 -19.15 -38.36 -10.13
N ILE A 428 -20.27 -38.62 -9.46
CA ILE A 428 -20.49 -39.75 -8.56
C ILE A 428 -21.60 -40.64 -9.10
N THR A 429 -21.34 -41.95 -9.15
CA THR A 429 -22.32 -43.03 -9.34
C THR A 429 -22.79 -43.53 -7.97
N LEU A 430 -24.09 -43.45 -7.71
CA LEU A 430 -24.72 -43.85 -6.46
C LEU A 430 -25.36 -45.25 -6.54
N PRO A 431 -25.54 -45.96 -5.41
CA PRO A 431 -26.40 -47.14 -5.32
C PRO A 431 -27.82 -46.85 -5.81
N LYS A 432 -28.49 -47.85 -6.41
CA LYS A 432 -29.90 -47.75 -6.82
C LYS A 432 -30.84 -47.52 -5.63
N ILE A 433 -30.54 -48.21 -4.52
CA ILE A 433 -31.30 -48.25 -3.28
C ILE A 433 -30.34 -48.02 -2.11
N ILE A 434 -30.76 -47.19 -1.16
CA ILE A 434 -30.03 -46.87 0.07
C ILE A 434 -30.98 -47.11 1.24
N VAL A 435 -30.49 -47.80 2.27
CA VAL A 435 -31.18 -47.93 3.55
C VAL A 435 -30.46 -47.02 4.55
N LYS A 436 -31.20 -46.09 5.15
CA LYS A 436 -30.74 -45.37 6.34
C LYS A 436 -31.40 -45.97 7.58
N VAL A 437 -30.72 -45.91 8.71
CA VAL A 437 -31.21 -46.47 9.99
C VAL A 437 -31.11 -45.39 11.04
N SER A 438 -32.13 -45.30 11.88
CA SER A 438 -32.16 -44.27 12.90
C SER A 438 -31.01 -44.36 13.89
N GLY A 439 -30.41 -43.21 14.20
CA GLY A 439 -29.55 -43.05 15.38
C GLY A 439 -30.31 -43.19 16.71
N LYS A 440 -31.65 -43.22 16.67
CA LYS A 440 -32.54 -43.35 17.84
C LYS A 440 -33.41 -44.60 17.73
N SER A 441 -33.68 -45.21 18.87
CA SER A 441 -34.47 -46.44 18.96
C SER A 441 -35.70 -46.23 19.83
N TYR A 442 -36.84 -46.75 19.38
CA TYR A 442 -38.06 -46.79 20.19
C TYR A 442 -38.13 -48.10 21.00
N TYR A 443 -39.01 -48.10 22.00
CA TYR A 443 -39.37 -49.30 22.75
C TYR A 443 -40.74 -49.80 22.28
N ASP A 444 -40.85 -51.09 21.97
CA ASP A 444 -42.14 -51.74 21.71
C ASP A 444 -42.69 -52.31 23.02
N ASP A 445 -43.71 -51.63 23.56
CA ASP A 445 -44.41 -52.01 24.79
C ASP A 445 -45.02 -53.43 24.74
N ASN A 446 -45.29 -53.98 23.55
CA ASN A 446 -45.89 -55.30 23.41
C ASN A 446 -44.87 -56.44 23.53
N THR A 447 -43.63 -56.21 23.08
CA THR A 447 -42.57 -57.22 23.09
C THR A 447 -41.48 -56.95 24.13
N ASN A 448 -41.51 -55.78 24.78
CA ASN A 448 -40.54 -55.32 25.77
C ASN A 448 -39.11 -55.32 25.19
N LYS A 449 -38.98 -54.86 23.94
CA LYS A 449 -37.76 -54.81 23.13
C LYS A 449 -37.55 -53.45 22.49
N GLN A 450 -36.28 -53.16 22.22
CA GLN A 450 -35.81 -51.96 21.55
C GLN A 450 -35.69 -52.22 20.04
N TYR A 451 -36.12 -51.27 19.22
CA TYR A 451 -36.13 -51.36 17.77
C TYR A 451 -35.76 -50.02 17.12
N TYR A 452 -35.41 -50.06 15.84
CA TYR A 452 -34.98 -48.90 15.07
C TYR A 452 -35.98 -48.60 13.95
N TYR A 453 -36.03 -47.33 13.55
CA TYR A 453 -36.74 -46.89 12.35
C TYR A 453 -35.78 -46.83 11.15
N TYR A 454 -36.34 -46.88 9.93
CA TYR A 454 -35.58 -46.97 8.68
C TYR A 454 -36.07 -45.96 7.64
N ASP A 455 -35.19 -45.52 6.73
CA ASP A 455 -35.59 -44.97 5.44
C ASP A 455 -35.13 -45.91 4.33
N VAL A 456 -35.98 -46.10 3.31
CA VAL A 456 -35.66 -46.89 2.12
C VAL A 456 -35.78 -45.94 0.94
N ILE A 457 -34.62 -45.51 0.46
CA ILE A 457 -34.48 -44.43 -0.51
C ILE A 457 -34.09 -45.01 -1.86
N TYR A 458 -34.85 -44.68 -2.90
CA TYR A 458 -34.47 -44.91 -4.29
C TYR A 458 -33.91 -43.65 -4.93
N VAL A 459 -32.76 -43.78 -5.59
CA VAL A 459 -32.02 -42.65 -6.18
C VAL A 459 -32.45 -42.42 -7.63
N ASN A 460 -32.92 -41.20 -7.96
CA ASN A 460 -33.37 -40.79 -9.29
C ASN A 460 -34.24 -41.84 -10.04
N PRO A 461 -35.26 -42.45 -9.42
CA PRO A 461 -36.03 -43.51 -10.07
C PRO A 461 -36.97 -42.94 -11.14
N THR A 462 -37.04 -43.61 -12.29
CA THR A 462 -37.94 -43.21 -13.40
C THR A 462 -39.44 -43.34 -13.08
N LYS A 463 -39.78 -44.04 -11.99
CA LYS A 463 -41.11 -44.16 -11.42
C LYS A 463 -40.99 -44.49 -9.92
N LYS A 464 -41.87 -43.97 -9.07
CA LYS A 464 -41.92 -44.35 -7.65
C LYS A 464 -42.05 -45.89 -7.53
N PRO A 465 -41.13 -46.57 -6.83
CA PRO A 465 -41.15 -48.03 -6.68
C PRO A 465 -42.33 -48.46 -5.80
N ASP A 466 -42.85 -49.66 -6.07
CA ASP A 466 -43.85 -50.28 -5.20
C ASP A 466 -43.20 -51.19 -4.13
N THR A 467 -44.02 -51.65 -3.19
CA THR A 467 -43.59 -52.50 -2.08
C THR A 467 -43.04 -53.85 -2.56
N ILE A 468 -43.46 -54.37 -3.73
CA ILE A 468 -42.95 -55.64 -4.26
C ILE A 468 -41.51 -55.43 -4.75
N GLN A 469 -41.29 -54.38 -5.54
CA GLN A 469 -39.96 -53.99 -6.00
C GLN A 469 -39.00 -53.73 -4.83
N ALA A 470 -39.45 -53.03 -3.79
CA ALA A 470 -38.65 -52.76 -2.60
C ALA A 470 -38.30 -54.06 -1.84
N LYS A 471 -39.24 -55.01 -1.71
CA LYS A 471 -38.95 -56.33 -1.10
C LYS A 471 -37.87 -57.08 -1.89
N ASP A 472 -37.98 -57.12 -3.21
CA ASP A 472 -37.02 -57.84 -4.07
C ASP A 472 -35.64 -57.18 -4.08
N ASP A 473 -35.56 -55.85 -4.08
CA ASP A 473 -34.27 -55.14 -4.05
C ASP A 473 -33.60 -55.26 -2.67
N LEU A 474 -34.33 -55.14 -1.55
CA LEU A 474 -33.79 -55.40 -0.21
C LEU A 474 -33.29 -56.85 -0.07
N LYS A 475 -34.00 -57.85 -0.61
CA LYS A 475 -33.50 -59.24 -0.63
C LYS A 475 -32.16 -59.39 -1.35
N LYS A 476 -31.91 -58.64 -2.43
CA LYS A 476 -30.62 -58.64 -3.15
C LYS A 476 -29.48 -58.03 -2.31
N MET A 477 -29.79 -57.07 -1.43
CA MET A 477 -28.84 -56.54 -0.44
C MET A 477 -28.52 -57.57 0.68
N GLY A 478 -29.30 -58.66 0.78
CA GLY A 478 -29.03 -59.80 1.66
C GLY A 478 -29.89 -59.87 2.93
N PHE A 479 -30.92 -59.04 3.06
CA PHE A 479 -31.90 -59.12 4.16
C PHE A 479 -32.80 -60.37 4.02
N SER A 480 -33.16 -60.97 5.15
CA SER A 480 -34.15 -62.08 5.19
C SER A 480 -35.58 -61.59 4.96
N ASP A 481 -36.52 -62.49 4.63
CA ASP A 481 -37.94 -62.16 4.55
C ASP A 481 -38.47 -61.49 5.84
N THR A 482 -38.04 -61.96 7.01
CA THR A 482 -38.43 -61.39 8.31
C THR A 482 -37.89 -59.97 8.48
N GLN A 483 -36.61 -59.74 8.15
CA GLN A 483 -35.96 -58.44 8.23
C GLN A 483 -36.55 -57.43 7.23
N VAL A 484 -36.80 -57.85 5.99
CA VAL A 484 -37.41 -57.01 4.95
C VAL A 484 -38.82 -56.55 5.36
N ASN A 485 -39.65 -57.46 5.88
CA ASN A 485 -40.99 -57.08 6.35
C ASN A 485 -40.92 -56.18 7.60
N HIS A 486 -39.94 -56.35 8.49
CA HIS A 486 -39.72 -55.47 9.63
C HIS A 486 -39.31 -54.05 9.18
N ILE A 487 -38.32 -53.92 8.28
CA ILE A 487 -37.88 -52.62 7.74
C ILE A 487 -39.06 -51.86 7.10
N LEU A 488 -39.80 -52.52 6.21
CA LEU A 488 -40.90 -51.89 5.47
C LEU A 488 -42.14 -51.60 6.34
N SER A 489 -42.22 -52.10 7.57
CA SER A 489 -43.28 -51.75 8.52
C SER A 489 -42.88 -50.68 9.55
N HIS A 490 -41.60 -50.30 9.59
CA HIS A 490 -41.04 -49.31 10.53
C HIS A 490 -40.26 -48.21 9.78
N LEU A 491 -40.79 -47.81 8.62
CA LEU A 491 -40.29 -46.67 7.87
C LEU A 491 -40.63 -45.36 8.60
N PHE A 492 -39.71 -44.40 8.67
CA PHE A 492 -39.91 -43.11 9.37
C PHE A 492 -41.23 -42.41 8.98
N ASP A 493 -41.53 -42.43 7.67
CA ASP A 493 -42.69 -41.76 7.08
C ASP A 493 -43.81 -42.74 6.69
N GLY A 494 -43.68 -44.03 7.03
CA GLY A 494 -44.58 -45.09 6.58
C GLY A 494 -44.51 -45.42 5.08
N GLU A 495 -43.74 -44.69 4.29
CA GLU A 495 -43.59 -44.88 2.84
C GLU A 495 -42.12 -44.99 2.38
N ILE A 496 -41.93 -45.57 1.19
CA ILE A 496 -40.63 -45.65 0.49
C ILE A 496 -40.33 -44.28 -0.15
N ARG A 497 -39.15 -43.72 0.11
CA ARG A 497 -38.72 -42.42 -0.40
C ARG A 497 -38.07 -42.52 -1.78
N THR A 498 -38.19 -41.46 -2.55
CA THR A 498 -37.41 -41.20 -3.77
C THR A 498 -36.66 -39.90 -3.59
N MET A 499 -35.35 -39.89 -3.86
CA MET A 499 -34.50 -38.69 -3.77
C MET A 499 -33.69 -38.51 -5.05
N THR A 500 -33.43 -37.26 -5.38
CA THR A 500 -32.43 -36.85 -6.37
C THR A 500 -31.02 -37.20 -5.90
N LYS A 501 -30.04 -36.99 -6.77
CA LYS A 501 -28.63 -37.20 -6.43
C LYS A 501 -28.16 -36.09 -5.48
N GLU A 502 -28.58 -34.86 -5.72
CA GLU A 502 -28.22 -33.65 -5.01
C GLU A 502 -28.83 -33.63 -3.60
N GLU A 503 -30.08 -34.11 -3.41
CA GLU A 503 -30.66 -34.37 -2.08
C GLU A 503 -29.86 -35.40 -1.24
N LEU A 504 -28.98 -36.19 -1.85
CA LEU A 504 -28.16 -37.21 -1.17
C LEU A 504 -26.69 -36.84 -1.01
N ILE A 505 -26.13 -36.00 -1.88
CA ILE A 505 -24.69 -35.65 -1.90
C ILE A 505 -24.39 -34.16 -1.91
N GLY A 506 -25.41 -33.31 -2.02
CA GLY A 506 -25.27 -31.87 -2.22
C GLY A 506 -24.45 -31.59 -3.47
N GLN A 507 -23.42 -30.77 -3.32
CA GLN A 507 -22.48 -30.44 -4.39
C GLN A 507 -21.43 -31.53 -4.68
N GLY A 508 -21.44 -32.65 -3.94
CA GLY A 508 -20.56 -33.81 -4.16
C GLY A 508 -19.55 -34.05 -3.03
N ILE A 509 -18.49 -34.81 -3.33
CA ILE A 509 -17.40 -35.07 -2.37
C ILE A 509 -16.39 -33.91 -2.41
N LEU A 510 -15.90 -33.50 -1.23
CA LEU A 510 -14.84 -32.50 -1.07
C LEU A 510 -13.62 -32.79 -2.00
N ASP A 511 -13.11 -31.77 -2.68
CA ASP A 511 -11.94 -31.88 -3.57
C ASP A 511 -10.91 -30.80 -3.20
N VAL A 512 -9.98 -31.12 -2.31
CA VAL A 512 -9.03 -30.14 -1.74
C VAL A 512 -8.03 -29.63 -2.77
N GLN A 513 -7.50 -30.51 -3.63
CA GLN A 513 -6.59 -30.11 -4.70
C GLN A 513 -7.27 -29.14 -5.67
N LYS A 514 -8.53 -29.39 -6.03
CA LYS A 514 -9.28 -28.52 -6.93
C LYS A 514 -9.71 -27.21 -6.24
N ALA A 515 -10.11 -27.25 -4.96
CA ALA A 515 -10.39 -26.04 -4.17
C ALA A 515 -9.18 -25.10 -4.08
N LEU A 516 -7.98 -25.66 -3.87
CA LEU A 516 -6.72 -24.92 -3.90
C LEU A 516 -6.34 -24.37 -5.29
N ASN A 517 -7.06 -24.72 -6.35
CA ASN A 517 -6.89 -24.16 -7.69
C ASN A 517 -7.89 -23.01 -8.00
N GLY A 518 -8.68 -22.58 -7.00
CA GLY A 518 -9.58 -21.43 -7.07
C GLY A 518 -11.04 -21.79 -7.35
N LEU A 519 -11.87 -20.77 -7.58
CA LEU A 519 -13.30 -20.93 -7.89
C LEU A 519 -13.50 -21.70 -9.22
N ALA A 520 -14.53 -22.56 -9.32
CA ALA A 520 -14.82 -23.34 -10.54
C ALA A 520 -16.24 -23.16 -11.11
N LYS A 521 -17.13 -22.49 -10.38
CA LYS A 521 -18.50 -22.16 -10.79
C LYS A 521 -18.85 -20.78 -10.24
N LEU A 522 -19.52 -19.96 -11.03
CA LEU A 522 -20.32 -18.83 -10.55
C LEU A 522 -21.75 -19.36 -10.36
N ASP A 523 -22.30 -19.33 -9.15
CA ASP A 523 -23.55 -20.02 -8.83
C ASP A 523 -24.62 -19.04 -8.35
N ALA A 524 -25.72 -18.92 -9.10
CA ALA A 524 -26.83 -18.03 -8.74
C ALA A 524 -27.53 -18.44 -7.45
N ASN A 525 -27.50 -19.73 -7.09
CA ASN A 525 -28.07 -20.27 -5.85
C ASN A 525 -27.25 -19.85 -4.60
N ARG A 526 -26.14 -19.12 -4.81
CA ARG A 526 -25.23 -18.59 -3.79
C ARG A 526 -25.17 -17.06 -3.78
N LEU A 527 -25.89 -16.40 -4.69
CA LEU A 527 -25.97 -14.94 -4.82
C LEU A 527 -27.25 -14.39 -4.20
N ASN A 528 -27.25 -13.08 -3.89
CA ASN A 528 -28.39 -12.37 -3.31
C ASN A 528 -28.89 -11.28 -4.29
N ALA A 529 -30.07 -10.70 -4.03
CA ALA A 529 -30.67 -9.71 -4.95
C ALA A 529 -29.79 -8.47 -5.23
N LYS A 530 -28.86 -8.14 -4.31
CA LYS A 530 -27.87 -7.06 -4.45
C LYS A 530 -26.83 -7.32 -5.56
N ASP A 531 -26.63 -8.58 -5.93
CA ASP A 531 -25.63 -9.02 -6.91
C ASP A 531 -26.21 -9.02 -8.34
N ILE A 532 -27.52 -8.80 -8.50
CA ILE A 532 -28.18 -8.59 -9.80
C ILE A 532 -27.75 -7.23 -10.36
N ASP A 533 -27.26 -7.22 -11.60
CA ASP A 533 -26.87 -5.99 -12.30
C ASP A 533 -28.11 -5.15 -12.60
N SER A 534 -28.26 -4.03 -11.91
CA SER A 534 -29.38 -3.09 -12.09
C SER A 534 -29.45 -2.46 -13.48
N SER A 535 -28.35 -2.47 -14.25
CA SER A 535 -28.33 -2.06 -15.66
C SER A 535 -28.80 -3.17 -16.60
N LYS A 536 -28.72 -4.43 -16.16
CA LYS A 536 -29.02 -5.65 -16.92
C LYS A 536 -29.68 -6.69 -16.01
N ASN A 537 -30.95 -6.50 -15.66
CA ASN A 537 -31.71 -7.38 -14.74
C ASN A 537 -31.81 -8.89 -15.12
N THR A 538 -31.17 -9.32 -16.20
CA THR A 538 -30.96 -10.73 -16.58
C THR A 538 -29.57 -11.26 -16.23
N GLN A 539 -28.75 -10.48 -15.54
CA GLN A 539 -27.35 -10.77 -15.20
C GLN A 539 -27.11 -10.57 -13.71
N ALA A 540 -26.30 -11.45 -13.12
CA ALA A 540 -25.74 -11.26 -11.79
C ALA A 540 -24.20 -11.19 -11.84
N LEU A 541 -23.57 -10.56 -10.86
CA LEU A 541 -22.14 -10.24 -10.84
C LEU A 541 -21.49 -10.71 -9.53
N TYR A 542 -20.82 -11.85 -9.59
CA TYR A 542 -20.04 -12.38 -8.46
C TYR A 542 -18.78 -11.51 -8.28
N THR A 543 -18.57 -10.95 -7.09
CA THR A 543 -17.47 -9.99 -6.85
C THR A 543 -16.30 -10.64 -6.11
N ILE A 544 -15.08 -10.46 -6.63
CA ILE A 544 -13.80 -10.73 -5.97
C ILE A 544 -13.08 -9.39 -5.75
N ASP A 545 -13.04 -8.93 -4.51
CA ASP A 545 -12.12 -7.89 -4.04
C ASP A 545 -10.84 -8.58 -3.53
N THR A 546 -9.69 -8.29 -4.17
CA THR A 546 -8.42 -8.91 -3.77
C THR A 546 -7.72 -8.19 -2.62
N LYS A 547 -8.18 -7.03 -2.17
CA LYS A 547 -7.62 -6.29 -1.01
C LYS A 547 -6.09 -6.09 -1.06
N GLY A 548 -5.54 -5.93 -2.27
CA GLY A 548 -4.10 -5.78 -2.52
C GLY A 548 -3.29 -7.08 -2.65
N TYR A 549 -3.90 -8.25 -2.48
CA TYR A 549 -3.24 -9.55 -2.65
C TYR A 549 -3.19 -10.02 -4.11
N ASN A 550 -2.12 -10.72 -4.48
CA ASN A 550 -2.00 -11.37 -5.78
C ASN A 550 -2.41 -12.84 -5.69
N ALA A 551 -3.18 -13.33 -6.67
CA ALA A 551 -3.73 -14.69 -6.68
C ALA A 551 -3.93 -15.25 -8.10
N GLU A 552 -4.08 -16.56 -8.19
CA GLU A 552 -4.36 -17.29 -9.43
C GLU A 552 -5.54 -18.25 -9.24
N PHE A 553 -6.52 -18.20 -10.13
CA PHE A 553 -7.56 -19.21 -10.33
C PHE A 553 -7.25 -19.98 -11.63
N GLY A 554 -6.87 -21.25 -11.48
CA GLY A 554 -6.52 -22.14 -12.59
C GLY A 554 -7.63 -23.14 -12.96
N ASN A 555 -8.77 -23.12 -12.28
CA ASN A 555 -9.94 -23.92 -12.62
C ASN A 555 -10.74 -23.27 -13.75
N ASP A 556 -11.25 -24.09 -14.69
CA ASP A 556 -12.21 -23.64 -15.70
C ASP A 556 -13.51 -23.19 -14.99
N ILE A 557 -13.83 -21.89 -15.07
CA ILE A 557 -15.00 -21.32 -14.41
C ILE A 557 -16.24 -21.46 -15.31
N SER A 558 -17.25 -22.15 -14.79
CA SER A 558 -18.58 -22.31 -15.41
C SER A 558 -19.64 -21.46 -14.69
N GLN A 559 -20.91 -21.51 -15.12
CA GLN A 559 -22.02 -20.90 -14.38
C GLN A 559 -23.12 -21.92 -14.05
N VAL A 560 -23.76 -21.77 -12.90
CA VAL A 560 -24.96 -22.52 -12.47
C VAL A 560 -26.09 -21.52 -12.26
N LEU A 561 -27.21 -21.73 -12.95
CA LEU A 561 -28.39 -20.86 -12.85
C LEU A 561 -29.28 -21.25 -11.65
N TRP A 562 -30.20 -20.36 -11.31
CA TRP A 562 -31.12 -20.51 -10.20
C TRP A 562 -32.03 -21.75 -10.34
N VAL A 563 -32.14 -22.53 -9.26
CA VAL A 563 -32.96 -23.75 -9.15
C VAL A 563 -34.02 -23.51 -8.07
N ASN A 564 -35.27 -23.26 -8.48
CA ASN A 564 -36.34 -22.89 -7.54
C ASN A 564 -36.60 -23.95 -6.47
N GLU A 565 -36.35 -25.22 -6.79
CA GLU A 565 -36.57 -26.37 -5.91
C GLU A 565 -35.59 -26.41 -4.72
N TRP A 566 -34.46 -25.71 -4.79
CA TRP A 566 -33.45 -25.63 -3.70
C TRP A 566 -33.71 -24.49 -2.71
N HIS A 567 -34.72 -23.65 -2.97
CA HIS A 567 -34.95 -22.41 -2.23
C HIS A 567 -36.38 -22.32 -1.70
N ASN A 568 -36.52 -21.93 -0.43
CA ASN A 568 -37.82 -21.67 0.16
C ASN A 568 -38.28 -20.26 -0.23
N SER A 569 -39.34 -20.16 -1.03
CA SER A 569 -39.92 -18.87 -1.45
C SER A 569 -40.50 -18.02 -0.32
N SER A 570 -40.60 -18.58 0.90
CA SER A 570 -40.99 -17.88 2.13
C SER A 570 -39.83 -17.57 3.08
N ALA A 571 -38.57 -17.78 2.64
CA ALA A 571 -37.38 -17.46 3.44
C ALA A 571 -37.24 -15.95 3.70
N ALA A 572 -36.64 -15.60 4.84
CA ALA A 572 -36.09 -14.27 5.06
C ALA A 572 -35.02 -13.97 4.01
N ASN A 573 -34.94 -12.71 3.57
CA ASN A 573 -33.97 -12.22 2.59
C ASN A 573 -34.00 -12.93 1.22
N TYR A 574 -35.11 -13.62 0.88
CA TYR A 574 -35.28 -14.31 -0.41
C TYR A 574 -34.88 -13.41 -1.60
N PRO A 575 -33.97 -13.86 -2.48
CA PRO A 575 -33.36 -13.01 -3.52
C PRO A 575 -34.30 -12.81 -4.72
N ALA A 576 -35.31 -11.97 -4.52
CA ALA A 576 -36.34 -11.68 -5.51
C ALA A 576 -35.74 -11.21 -6.85
N GLY A 577 -36.07 -11.92 -7.93
CA GLY A 577 -35.56 -11.65 -9.28
C GLY A 577 -34.41 -12.55 -9.73
N MET A 578 -33.81 -13.36 -8.84
CA MET A 578 -32.75 -14.31 -9.22
C MET A 578 -33.26 -15.37 -10.23
N ASP A 579 -34.56 -15.68 -10.18
CA ASP A 579 -35.30 -16.50 -11.15
C ASP A 579 -35.23 -15.99 -12.61
N LYS A 580 -34.85 -14.72 -12.81
CA LYS A 580 -34.76 -14.06 -14.13
C LYS A 580 -33.33 -13.95 -14.64
N VAL A 581 -32.35 -14.30 -13.81
CA VAL A 581 -30.93 -14.27 -14.17
C VAL A 581 -30.61 -15.41 -15.15
N LYS A 582 -29.97 -15.04 -16.26
CA LYS A 582 -29.56 -15.95 -17.35
C LYS A 582 -28.05 -16.02 -17.52
N TYR A 583 -27.35 -15.02 -17.00
CA TYR A 583 -25.92 -14.82 -17.20
C TYR A 583 -25.28 -14.47 -15.85
N ILE A 584 -24.15 -15.08 -15.53
CA ILE A 584 -23.40 -14.74 -14.31
C ILE A 584 -22.01 -14.30 -14.73
N GLY A 585 -21.62 -13.11 -14.27
CA GLY A 585 -20.35 -12.46 -14.57
C GLY A 585 -19.48 -12.30 -13.32
N LEU A 586 -18.28 -11.77 -13.52
CA LEU A 586 -17.25 -11.64 -12.50
C LEU A 586 -16.82 -10.17 -12.36
N ILE A 587 -16.96 -9.57 -11.18
CA ILE A 587 -16.26 -8.32 -10.85
C ILE A 587 -14.92 -8.66 -10.21
N LYS A 588 -13.84 -8.06 -10.71
CA LYS A 588 -12.53 -7.96 -10.06
C LYS A 588 -12.35 -6.54 -9.52
N ASP A 589 -12.11 -6.44 -8.21
CA ASP A 589 -11.87 -5.18 -7.49
C ASP A 589 -10.64 -5.28 -6.57
N GLY A 590 -10.21 -4.15 -6.01
CA GLY A 590 -9.05 -4.03 -5.11
C GLY A 590 -7.69 -4.07 -5.82
N GLU A 591 -6.66 -3.46 -5.23
CA GLU A 591 -5.38 -3.15 -5.91
C GLU A 591 -4.55 -4.36 -6.41
N GLY A 592 -4.82 -5.58 -5.93
CA GLY A 592 -4.00 -6.76 -6.25
C GLY A 592 -4.31 -7.39 -7.62
N GLU A 593 -3.41 -8.24 -8.11
CA GLU A 593 -3.57 -9.02 -9.36
C GLU A 593 -4.37 -10.32 -9.12
N LEU A 594 -5.44 -10.54 -9.89
CA LEU A 594 -6.04 -11.87 -10.06
C LEU A 594 -5.68 -12.42 -11.44
N THR A 595 -5.08 -13.60 -11.49
CA THR A 595 -4.82 -14.33 -12.74
C THR A 595 -5.90 -15.38 -12.99
N LEU A 596 -6.50 -15.36 -14.18
CA LEU A 596 -7.29 -16.45 -14.75
C LEU A 596 -6.41 -17.22 -15.74
N SER A 597 -5.88 -18.36 -15.30
CA SER A 597 -4.95 -19.21 -16.07
C SER A 597 -5.61 -20.48 -16.64
N SER A 598 -6.90 -20.66 -16.35
CA SER A 598 -7.73 -21.78 -16.78
C SER A 598 -7.91 -21.86 -18.30
N LYS A 599 -8.04 -23.08 -18.83
CA LYS A 599 -8.02 -23.31 -20.28
C LYS A 599 -9.26 -22.77 -20.98
N ASN A 600 -10.42 -22.84 -20.33
CA ASN A 600 -11.68 -22.45 -20.93
C ASN A 600 -12.75 -22.06 -19.90
N ASN A 601 -12.90 -20.75 -19.64
CA ASN A 601 -13.99 -20.22 -18.84
C ASN A 601 -15.24 -20.06 -19.70
N THR A 602 -16.38 -20.57 -19.21
CA THR A 602 -17.62 -20.76 -19.98
C THR A 602 -18.83 -20.03 -19.41
N TYR A 603 -18.65 -19.24 -18.34
CA TYR A 603 -19.66 -18.31 -17.84
C TYR A 603 -19.96 -17.20 -18.86
N GLU A 604 -21.19 -16.67 -18.82
CA GLU A 604 -21.75 -15.86 -19.91
C GLU A 604 -21.95 -14.39 -19.55
N GLY A 605 -22.00 -14.04 -18.26
CA GLY A 605 -22.09 -12.65 -17.82
C GLY A 605 -20.76 -11.92 -17.96
N ASP A 606 -20.80 -10.59 -17.87
CA ASP A 606 -19.62 -9.77 -18.13
C ASP A 606 -18.54 -9.91 -17.04
N THR A 607 -17.29 -9.83 -17.47
CA THR A 607 -16.11 -9.69 -16.62
C THR A 607 -15.77 -8.21 -16.48
N ILE A 608 -15.85 -7.64 -15.28
CA ILE A 608 -15.66 -6.21 -15.03
C ILE A 608 -14.47 -6.00 -14.09
N VAL A 609 -13.47 -5.23 -14.50
CA VAL A 609 -12.29 -4.89 -13.71
C VAL A 609 -12.40 -3.44 -13.25
N LYS A 610 -12.48 -3.21 -11.94
CA LYS A 610 -12.64 -1.87 -11.32
C LYS A 610 -11.38 -1.38 -10.61
N GLY A 611 -10.58 -2.30 -10.07
CA GLY A 611 -9.36 -2.00 -9.31
C GLY A 611 -8.32 -3.11 -9.47
N GLY A 612 -7.05 -2.72 -9.35
CA GLY A 612 -5.90 -3.60 -9.58
C GLY A 612 -5.89 -4.21 -10.98
N THR A 613 -5.38 -5.44 -11.09
CA THR A 613 -5.22 -6.15 -12.37
C THR A 613 -6.06 -7.43 -12.43
N LEU A 614 -6.77 -7.66 -13.54
CA LEU A 614 -7.23 -8.99 -13.94
C LEU A 614 -6.37 -9.46 -15.12
N LYS A 615 -5.57 -10.48 -14.91
CA LYS A 615 -4.66 -11.04 -15.91
C LYS A 615 -5.26 -12.31 -16.52
N LEU A 616 -5.32 -12.37 -17.85
CA LEU A 616 -5.80 -13.54 -18.58
C LEU A 616 -4.66 -14.16 -19.38
N SER A 617 -4.27 -15.38 -19.00
CA SER A 617 -3.51 -16.31 -19.86
C SER A 617 -4.38 -17.47 -20.37
N GLY A 618 -5.60 -17.59 -19.83
CA GLY A 618 -6.62 -18.55 -20.24
C GLY A 618 -7.53 -18.09 -21.38
N LYS A 619 -8.72 -18.70 -21.46
CA LYS A 619 -9.78 -18.29 -22.41
C LYS A 619 -11.06 -17.85 -21.69
N LEU A 620 -11.70 -16.81 -22.20
CA LEU A 620 -13.11 -16.46 -21.94
C LEU A 620 -13.94 -16.77 -23.19
N GLU A 621 -14.74 -17.84 -23.15
CA GLU A 621 -15.49 -18.35 -24.31
C GLU A 621 -16.73 -17.49 -24.64
N LYS A 622 -17.38 -16.92 -23.62
CA LYS A 622 -18.69 -16.26 -23.76
C LYS A 622 -18.82 -14.91 -23.03
N SER A 623 -17.97 -14.64 -22.04
CA SER A 623 -17.98 -13.37 -21.31
C SER A 623 -17.43 -12.21 -22.16
N ASN A 624 -18.04 -11.02 -22.07
CA ASN A 624 -17.38 -9.77 -22.46
C ASN A 624 -16.46 -9.30 -21.34
N VAL A 625 -15.52 -8.41 -21.65
CA VAL A 625 -14.63 -7.77 -20.68
C VAL A 625 -14.85 -6.27 -20.67
N PHE A 626 -14.89 -5.67 -19.48
CA PHE A 626 -14.90 -4.22 -19.26
C PHE A 626 -13.83 -3.86 -18.25
N ALA A 627 -12.90 -2.97 -18.62
CA ALA A 627 -11.96 -2.35 -17.71
C ALA A 627 -12.42 -0.91 -17.44
N GLU A 628 -12.63 -0.55 -16.18
CA GLU A 628 -13.11 0.78 -15.77
C GLU A 628 -12.53 1.25 -14.44
N LYS A 629 -12.67 2.56 -14.14
CA LYS A 629 -12.36 3.16 -12.82
C LYS A 629 -10.90 2.99 -12.34
N GLY A 630 -9.96 2.79 -13.26
CA GLY A 630 -8.55 2.51 -12.96
C GLY A 630 -8.18 1.02 -13.01
N GLY A 631 -9.16 0.12 -13.04
CA GLY A 631 -8.95 -1.31 -13.23
C GLY A 631 -8.24 -1.64 -14.54
N THR A 632 -7.31 -2.60 -14.48
CA THR A 632 -6.48 -3.05 -15.61
C THR A 632 -6.81 -4.48 -16.01
N PHE A 633 -7.25 -4.69 -17.24
CA PHE A 633 -7.29 -6.03 -17.85
C PHE A 633 -5.99 -6.29 -18.62
N LEU A 634 -5.26 -7.37 -18.28
CA LEU A 634 -3.97 -7.71 -18.86
C LEU A 634 -4.05 -8.97 -19.71
N PHE A 635 -3.86 -8.81 -21.03
CA PHE A 635 -3.73 -9.89 -22.01
C PHE A 635 -2.33 -10.50 -21.99
N TYR A 636 -2.21 -11.69 -21.38
CA TYR A 636 -0.95 -12.42 -21.20
C TYR A 636 -0.96 -13.79 -21.94
N GLY A 637 -1.23 -13.75 -23.24
CA GLY A 637 -1.37 -14.94 -24.09
C GLY A 637 -2.79 -15.53 -24.11
N GLY A 638 -3.77 -14.83 -23.52
CA GLY A 638 -5.15 -15.27 -23.41
C GLY A 638 -6.04 -14.94 -24.61
N GLU A 639 -7.23 -15.54 -24.62
CA GLU A 639 -8.25 -15.39 -25.67
C GLU A 639 -9.60 -14.92 -25.08
N VAL A 640 -10.16 -13.82 -25.59
CA VAL A 640 -11.53 -13.34 -25.25
C VAL A 640 -12.39 -13.41 -26.50
N VAL A 641 -13.24 -14.43 -26.64
CA VAL A 641 -13.97 -14.68 -27.90
C VAL A 641 -14.89 -13.51 -28.29
N ASN A 642 -15.48 -12.85 -27.27
CA ASN A 642 -16.37 -11.71 -27.44
C ASN A 642 -15.60 -10.37 -27.34
N ASN A 643 -16.20 -9.35 -26.74
CA ASN A 643 -15.66 -7.99 -26.77
C ASN A 643 -14.84 -7.68 -25.51
N ALA A 644 -13.78 -6.89 -25.63
CA ALA A 644 -13.11 -6.27 -24.49
C ALA A 644 -13.08 -4.75 -24.63
N THR A 645 -13.59 -4.05 -23.63
CA THR A 645 -13.84 -2.60 -23.64
C THR A 645 -13.05 -1.90 -22.53
N ALA A 646 -12.19 -0.95 -22.88
CA ALA A 646 -11.62 0.00 -21.92
C ALA A 646 -12.53 1.24 -21.85
N GLN A 647 -12.99 1.62 -20.65
CA GLN A 647 -13.86 2.77 -20.46
C GLN A 647 -13.63 3.51 -19.14
N ASN A 648 -14.06 4.77 -19.03
CA ASN A 648 -14.13 5.50 -17.75
C ASN A 648 -12.82 5.43 -16.93
N GLY A 649 -11.67 5.65 -17.60
CA GLY A 649 -10.34 5.58 -16.99
C GLY A 649 -9.78 4.18 -16.70
N GLY A 650 -10.40 3.11 -17.21
CA GLY A 650 -9.84 1.75 -17.16
C GLY A 650 -8.88 1.43 -18.30
N PHE A 651 -8.08 0.38 -18.11
CA PHE A 651 -6.97 0.01 -18.99
C PHE A 651 -7.09 -1.42 -19.55
N ILE A 652 -6.80 -1.59 -20.83
CA ILE A 652 -6.52 -2.91 -21.44
C ILE A 652 -5.07 -2.93 -21.89
N ASN A 653 -4.24 -3.74 -21.21
CA ASN A 653 -2.81 -3.89 -21.50
C ASN A 653 -2.56 -5.17 -22.30
N ILE A 654 -1.71 -5.07 -23.32
CA ILE A 654 -1.29 -6.18 -24.19
C ILE A 654 0.23 -6.26 -24.14
N GLU A 655 0.75 -7.36 -23.58
CA GLU A 655 2.19 -7.55 -23.29
C GLU A 655 2.80 -8.78 -23.95
N SER A 656 1.98 -9.68 -24.49
CA SER A 656 2.38 -10.98 -25.02
C SER A 656 1.90 -11.18 -26.47
N ASN A 657 2.41 -12.24 -27.10
CA ASN A 657 2.08 -12.63 -28.46
C ASN A 657 0.97 -13.69 -28.43
N ALA A 658 0.31 -13.87 -29.57
CA ALA A 658 -0.80 -14.82 -29.75
C ALA A 658 -2.06 -14.54 -28.90
N ASN A 659 -2.16 -13.34 -28.33
CA ASN A 659 -3.41 -12.83 -27.78
C ASN A 659 -4.49 -12.78 -28.87
N LYS A 660 -5.74 -13.08 -28.50
CA LYS A 660 -6.88 -13.03 -29.42
C LYS A 660 -8.09 -12.39 -28.76
N VAL A 661 -8.86 -11.63 -29.54
CA VAL A 661 -10.09 -11.03 -29.06
C VAL A 661 -11.12 -10.87 -30.18
N GLY A 662 -12.42 -10.94 -29.86
CA GLY A 662 -13.50 -10.67 -30.79
C GLY A 662 -13.46 -9.23 -31.29
N ARG A 663 -13.79 -8.25 -30.43
CA ARG A 663 -13.66 -6.81 -30.72
C ARG A 663 -12.92 -6.11 -29.58
N LEU A 664 -12.04 -5.17 -29.90
CA LEU A 664 -11.54 -4.21 -28.90
C LEU A 664 -12.26 -2.87 -29.03
N VAL A 665 -12.62 -2.29 -27.90
CA VAL A 665 -13.23 -0.96 -27.83
C VAL A 665 -12.48 -0.12 -26.79
N SER A 666 -12.18 1.13 -27.15
CA SER A 666 -11.68 2.15 -26.21
C SER A 666 -12.63 3.33 -26.27
N GLN A 667 -13.26 3.68 -25.15
CA GLN A 667 -14.28 4.73 -25.09
C GLN A 667 -14.22 5.54 -23.79
N SER A 668 -14.79 6.75 -23.77
CA SER A 668 -14.99 7.54 -22.53
C SER A 668 -13.74 7.67 -21.64
N GLY A 669 -12.58 7.95 -22.26
CA GLY A 669 -11.29 8.06 -21.55
C GLY A 669 -10.66 6.74 -21.09
N GLY A 670 -11.19 5.58 -21.51
CA GLY A 670 -10.48 4.31 -21.40
C GLY A 670 -9.24 4.26 -22.28
N THR A 671 -8.30 3.36 -21.97
CA THR A 671 -7.03 3.21 -22.72
C THR A 671 -6.76 1.75 -23.08
N ILE A 672 -6.46 1.49 -24.36
CA ILE A 672 -5.82 0.24 -24.81
C ILE A 672 -4.33 0.53 -25.01
N TRP A 673 -3.45 -0.30 -24.45
CA TRP A 673 -2.00 -0.13 -24.54
C TRP A 673 -1.30 -1.42 -25.03
N LEU A 674 -0.62 -1.33 -26.18
CA LEU A 674 0.35 -2.33 -26.64
C LEU A 674 1.75 -1.95 -26.12
N LYS A 675 2.31 -2.74 -25.20
CA LYS A 675 3.44 -2.30 -24.37
C LYS A 675 4.84 -2.60 -24.91
N ASN A 676 4.99 -3.49 -25.89
CA ASN A 676 6.30 -3.80 -26.45
C ASN A 676 6.22 -4.13 -27.95
N SER A 677 7.30 -3.90 -28.68
CA SER A 677 7.38 -4.07 -30.14
C SER A 677 7.16 -5.51 -30.62
N GLY A 678 7.30 -6.51 -29.73
CA GLY A 678 6.96 -7.90 -30.01
C GLY A 678 5.46 -8.18 -30.01
N SER A 679 4.67 -7.40 -29.25
CA SER A 679 3.26 -7.66 -28.95
C SER A 679 2.41 -7.70 -30.22
N GLU A 680 1.86 -8.88 -30.52
CA GLU A 680 0.87 -9.07 -31.58
C GLU A 680 -0.44 -9.62 -31.02
N ILE A 681 -1.54 -8.93 -31.34
CA ILE A 681 -2.91 -9.34 -31.02
C ILE A 681 -3.72 -9.57 -32.29
N THR A 682 -4.47 -10.67 -32.36
CA THR A 682 -5.41 -10.95 -33.45
C THR A 682 -6.82 -10.58 -33.06
N ILE A 683 -7.52 -9.83 -33.91
CA ILE A 683 -8.80 -9.19 -33.58
C ILE A 683 -9.81 -9.46 -34.69
N THR A 684 -10.82 -10.28 -34.40
CA THR A 684 -11.73 -10.84 -35.40
C THR A 684 -12.68 -9.80 -36.00
N ASN A 685 -13.17 -8.87 -35.17
CA ASN A 685 -14.18 -7.85 -35.48
C ASN A 685 -13.61 -6.42 -35.40
N GLY A 686 -12.29 -6.28 -35.46
CA GLY A 686 -11.57 -4.99 -35.44
C GLY A 686 -11.51 -4.27 -34.09
N VAL A 687 -10.84 -3.11 -34.13
CA VAL A 687 -10.68 -2.16 -33.02
C VAL A 687 -11.52 -0.93 -33.28
N SER A 688 -12.14 -0.38 -32.24
CA SER A 688 -12.82 0.91 -32.30
C SER A 688 -12.35 1.81 -31.17
N VAL A 689 -11.89 3.00 -31.52
CA VAL A 689 -11.48 4.05 -30.58
C VAL A 689 -12.50 5.17 -30.75
N GLU A 690 -13.27 5.48 -29.71
CA GLU A 690 -14.46 6.34 -29.81
C GLU A 690 -14.53 7.27 -28.57
N ASN A 691 -15.25 8.39 -28.62
CA ASN A 691 -15.63 9.18 -27.43
C ASN A 691 -14.45 9.50 -26.47
N ASN A 692 -13.34 10.04 -26.99
CA ASN A 692 -12.10 10.31 -26.23
C ASN A 692 -11.41 9.07 -25.62
N GLY A 693 -11.75 7.86 -26.06
CA GLY A 693 -10.96 6.66 -25.82
C GLY A 693 -9.58 6.77 -26.47
N ILE A 694 -8.60 6.07 -25.89
CA ILE A 694 -7.20 6.07 -26.32
C ILE A 694 -6.79 4.67 -26.77
N LEU A 695 -6.08 4.58 -27.90
CA LEU A 695 -5.23 3.45 -28.27
C LEU A 695 -3.80 3.96 -28.32
N GLN A 696 -2.89 3.38 -27.53
CA GLN A 696 -1.48 3.77 -27.53
C GLN A 696 -0.57 2.54 -27.60
N GLY A 697 0.67 2.72 -28.04
CA GLY A 697 1.67 1.67 -27.91
C GLY A 697 2.57 1.44 -29.12
N VAL A 698 3.40 0.41 -28.94
CA VAL A 698 4.22 -0.24 -29.97
C VAL A 698 3.75 -1.68 -30.17
N GLY A 699 3.79 -2.20 -31.39
CA GLY A 699 3.38 -3.58 -31.69
C GLY A 699 2.49 -3.72 -32.93
N THR A 700 1.76 -4.83 -33.00
CA THR A 700 0.97 -5.22 -34.18
C THR A 700 -0.48 -5.59 -33.82
N ILE A 701 -1.43 -4.97 -34.51
CA ILE A 701 -2.85 -5.34 -34.53
C ILE A 701 -3.13 -6.12 -35.82
N ASN A 702 -3.49 -7.38 -35.67
CA ASN A 702 -3.95 -8.23 -36.77
C ASN A 702 -5.49 -8.17 -36.86
N GLY A 703 -5.99 -7.06 -37.42
CA GLY A 703 -7.40 -6.72 -37.61
C GLY A 703 -7.54 -5.29 -38.14
N ASN A 704 -8.76 -4.85 -38.41
CA ASN A 704 -9.05 -3.46 -38.83
C ASN A 704 -9.09 -2.51 -37.62
N LEU A 705 -8.84 -1.21 -37.84
CA LEU A 705 -8.90 -0.17 -36.81
C LEU A 705 -9.75 1.01 -37.30
N VAL A 706 -10.80 1.35 -36.56
CA VAL A 706 -11.59 2.59 -36.75
C VAL A 706 -11.24 3.57 -35.63
N ASN A 707 -10.75 4.75 -36.00
CA ASN A 707 -10.38 5.83 -35.10
C ASN A 707 -11.37 6.99 -35.17
N ASN A 708 -12.09 7.18 -34.07
CA ASN A 708 -12.96 8.31 -33.73
C ASN A 708 -12.66 8.79 -32.29
N GLY A 709 -11.41 8.66 -31.86
CA GLY A 709 -10.86 9.08 -30.56
C GLY A 709 -9.38 9.42 -30.73
N ILE A 710 -8.49 8.88 -29.91
CA ILE A 710 -7.05 9.21 -29.99
C ILE A 710 -6.21 7.94 -30.22
N VAL A 711 -5.45 7.90 -31.32
CA VAL A 711 -4.44 6.86 -31.60
C VAL A 711 -3.05 7.43 -31.43
N LYS A 712 -2.31 6.96 -30.43
CA LYS A 712 -0.93 7.36 -30.13
C LYS A 712 0.04 6.29 -30.65
N ALA A 713 0.46 6.42 -31.90
CA ALA A 713 1.19 5.37 -32.60
C ALA A 713 2.70 5.41 -32.29
N GLY A 714 3.22 4.30 -31.75
CA GLY A 714 4.64 4.09 -31.46
C GLY A 714 5.13 4.62 -30.10
N PHE A 715 4.22 4.97 -29.20
CA PHE A 715 4.52 5.45 -27.84
C PHE A 715 4.88 4.27 -26.94
N SER A 716 6.14 4.16 -26.50
CA SER A 716 6.65 2.95 -25.83
C SER A 716 6.71 3.06 -24.30
N SER A 717 6.97 4.25 -23.75
CA SER A 717 7.09 4.47 -22.30
C SER A 717 6.85 5.93 -21.92
N THR A 718 7.19 6.35 -20.70
CA THR A 718 7.23 7.77 -20.29
C THR A 718 8.63 8.38 -20.39
N SER A 719 9.64 7.59 -20.79
CA SER A 719 11.02 8.02 -21.02
C SER A 719 11.36 7.75 -22.48
N ASP A 720 10.68 8.46 -23.38
CA ASP A 720 10.73 8.14 -24.81
C ASP A 720 12.12 8.38 -25.40
N SER A 721 12.72 7.33 -25.94
CA SER A 721 13.68 7.40 -27.04
C SER A 721 12.99 6.83 -28.27
N ILE A 722 12.92 7.59 -29.37
CA ILE A 722 12.39 7.04 -30.63
C ILE A 722 13.46 6.17 -31.27
N ASP A 723 13.15 4.89 -31.46
CA ASP A 723 14.02 3.93 -32.13
C ASP A 723 13.26 3.22 -33.27
N SER A 724 13.91 2.25 -33.91
CA SER A 724 13.28 1.45 -34.98
C SER A 724 12.15 0.53 -34.50
N SER A 725 11.96 0.38 -33.19
CA SER A 725 10.89 -0.38 -32.55
C SER A 725 9.67 0.48 -32.16
N SER A 726 9.80 1.82 -32.20
CA SER A 726 8.75 2.83 -31.99
C SER A 726 7.70 2.84 -33.11
N LYS A 727 7.04 1.71 -33.34
CA LYS A 727 6.10 1.46 -34.44
C LYS A 727 4.79 0.81 -33.97
N LEU A 728 3.66 1.33 -34.46
CA LEU A 728 2.35 0.64 -34.43
C LEU A 728 1.97 0.17 -35.83
N THR A 729 1.70 -1.13 -35.99
CA THR A 729 1.34 -1.76 -37.27
C THR A 729 -0.08 -2.32 -37.23
N ILE A 730 -0.93 -1.93 -38.18
CA ILE A 730 -2.24 -2.51 -38.43
C ILE A 730 -2.12 -3.42 -39.66
N LYS A 731 -2.39 -4.72 -39.55
CA LYS A 731 -2.40 -5.63 -40.72
C LYS A 731 -3.69 -5.56 -41.54
N GLY A 732 -4.75 -5.00 -40.96
CA GLY A 732 -6.00 -4.69 -41.65
C GLY A 732 -6.09 -3.23 -42.08
N ASP A 733 -7.30 -2.80 -42.37
CA ASP A 733 -7.61 -1.44 -42.84
C ASP A 733 -7.67 -0.44 -41.67
N TYR A 734 -7.15 0.76 -41.88
CA TYR A 734 -7.28 1.90 -40.96
C TYR A 734 -8.30 2.91 -41.49
N THR A 735 -9.32 3.21 -40.70
CA THR A 735 -10.27 4.30 -40.97
C THR A 735 -10.11 5.39 -39.92
N GLN A 736 -9.89 6.64 -40.34
CA GLN A 736 -9.94 7.81 -39.46
C GLN A 736 -11.18 8.64 -39.77
N GLU A 737 -12.05 8.75 -38.77
CA GLU A 737 -13.27 9.56 -38.84
C GLU A 737 -13.00 11.03 -38.51
N SER A 738 -13.98 11.90 -38.77
CA SER A 738 -13.84 13.36 -38.67
C SER A 738 -13.54 13.90 -37.26
N SER A 739 -13.76 13.11 -36.21
CA SER A 739 -13.33 13.40 -34.83
C SER A 739 -12.21 12.48 -34.31
N GLY A 740 -11.59 11.68 -35.18
CA GLY A 740 -10.40 10.91 -34.84
C GLY A 740 -9.12 11.75 -34.87
N GLU A 741 -8.20 11.45 -33.96
CA GLU A 741 -6.87 12.05 -33.86
C GLU A 741 -5.80 10.96 -33.95
N LEU A 742 -4.79 11.18 -34.81
CA LEU A 742 -3.56 10.38 -34.84
C LEU A 742 -2.42 11.21 -34.28
N GLN A 743 -1.79 10.73 -33.22
CA GLN A 743 -0.58 11.31 -32.64
C GLN A 743 0.66 10.53 -33.07
N LEU A 744 1.72 11.24 -33.46
CA LEU A 744 3.05 10.70 -33.77
C LEU A 744 4.12 11.44 -32.97
N LEU A 745 5.02 10.68 -32.36
CA LEU A 745 6.18 11.18 -31.66
C LEU A 745 7.24 11.66 -32.65
N PHE A 746 7.99 12.72 -32.35
CA PHE A 746 9.16 13.12 -33.15
C PHE A 746 10.36 13.58 -32.32
N THR A 747 11.55 13.43 -32.91
CA THR A 747 12.86 13.79 -32.34
C THR A 747 13.85 14.15 -33.46
N LYS A 748 15.09 14.52 -33.11
CA LYS A 748 16.19 14.83 -34.04
C LYS A 748 17.08 13.61 -34.37
N ASP A 749 16.59 12.39 -34.10
CA ASP A 749 17.29 11.14 -34.39
C ASP A 749 17.28 10.79 -35.88
N SER A 750 18.19 9.90 -36.28
CA SER A 750 18.15 9.13 -37.51
C SER A 750 16.78 8.52 -37.85
N VAL A 751 15.96 8.27 -36.82
CA VAL A 751 14.51 8.00 -36.94
C VAL A 751 13.77 9.26 -36.45
N ASN A 752 13.46 10.18 -37.37
CA ASN A 752 12.87 11.48 -37.05
C ASN A 752 11.53 11.38 -36.29
N ASN A 753 10.75 10.30 -36.49
CA ASN A 753 9.42 10.13 -35.88
C ASN A 753 9.01 8.68 -35.65
N SER A 754 8.08 8.45 -34.72
CA SER A 754 7.43 7.14 -34.57
C SER A 754 6.64 6.78 -35.82
N THR A 755 6.54 5.48 -36.09
CA THR A 755 5.95 4.98 -37.33
C THR A 755 4.55 4.41 -37.10
N PHE A 756 3.59 4.84 -37.93
CA PHE A 756 2.29 4.19 -38.08
C PHE A 756 2.19 3.55 -39.47
N SER A 757 1.66 2.33 -39.58
CA SER A 757 1.42 1.70 -40.88
C SER A 757 0.20 0.77 -40.87
N ALA A 758 -0.66 0.88 -41.87
CA ALA A 758 -1.81 0.02 -42.12
C ALA A 758 -1.73 -0.70 -43.49
N ASN A 759 -2.59 -1.70 -43.73
CA ASN A 759 -2.72 -2.34 -45.06
C ASN A 759 -3.44 -1.44 -46.08
N SER A 760 -4.46 -0.70 -45.63
CA SER A 760 -5.10 0.37 -46.40
C SER A 760 -5.54 1.50 -45.46
N TYR A 761 -5.82 2.68 -46.03
CA TYR A 761 -6.17 3.88 -45.27
C TYR A 761 -7.42 4.54 -45.85
N THR A 762 -8.42 4.80 -45.00
CA THR A 762 -9.60 5.60 -45.31
C THR A 762 -9.62 6.82 -44.38
N ILE A 763 -9.25 7.99 -44.91
CA ILE A 763 -9.21 9.24 -44.14
C ILE A 763 -10.42 10.10 -44.50
N ASN A 764 -11.37 10.22 -43.57
CA ASN A 764 -12.59 11.02 -43.69
C ASN A 764 -12.42 12.43 -43.09
N GLY A 765 -11.46 12.61 -42.18
CA GLY A 765 -11.10 13.91 -41.59
C GLY A 765 -10.27 13.76 -40.32
N GLY A 766 -10.45 14.68 -39.38
CA GLY A 766 -9.85 14.62 -38.05
C GLY A 766 -8.50 15.33 -37.95
N SER A 767 -7.72 14.98 -36.93
CA SER A 767 -6.46 15.64 -36.58
C SER A 767 -5.24 14.73 -36.78
N LEU A 768 -4.11 15.34 -37.13
CA LEU A 768 -2.77 14.74 -37.08
C LEU A 768 -1.90 15.62 -36.17
N VAL A 769 -1.42 15.07 -35.07
CA VAL A 769 -0.70 15.82 -34.03
C VAL A 769 0.71 15.27 -33.87
N TYR A 770 1.71 16.11 -34.07
CA TYR A 770 3.10 15.78 -33.81
C TYR A 770 3.46 16.11 -32.36
N VAL A 771 4.07 15.17 -31.64
CA VAL A 771 4.39 15.29 -30.21
C VAL A 771 5.92 15.29 -30.04
N PRO A 772 6.53 16.40 -29.55
CA PRO A 772 7.98 16.51 -29.43
C PRO A 772 8.54 15.68 -28.28
N ILE A 773 9.69 15.04 -28.50
CA ILE A 773 10.53 14.42 -27.48
C ILE A 773 11.95 14.98 -27.59
N GLN A 774 12.60 15.13 -26.45
CA GLN A 774 14.01 15.53 -26.34
C GLN A 774 14.84 14.35 -25.81
N SER A 775 15.99 14.07 -26.42
CA SER A 775 16.99 13.14 -25.88
C SER A 775 18.35 13.85 -25.72
N ALA A 776 19.11 13.47 -24.68
CA ALA A 776 20.37 14.11 -24.31
C ALA A 776 21.40 14.22 -25.45
N ASP A 777 21.44 13.20 -26.31
CA ASP A 777 22.37 13.09 -27.43
C ASP A 777 21.92 13.84 -28.69
N LYS A 778 20.63 14.18 -28.81
CA LYS A 778 20.01 14.75 -30.02
C LYS A 778 18.94 15.80 -29.70
N VAL A 779 19.30 16.75 -28.84
CA VAL A 779 18.43 17.86 -28.45
C VAL A 779 18.04 18.73 -29.65
N ILE A 780 16.74 19.02 -29.75
CA ILE A 780 16.18 19.95 -30.72
C ILE A 780 16.58 21.38 -30.31
N LYS A 781 17.04 22.17 -31.27
CA LYS A 781 17.59 23.52 -31.11
C LYS A 781 16.80 24.52 -31.96
N ILE A 782 16.92 25.79 -31.62
CA ILE A 782 16.32 26.91 -32.37
C ILE A 782 16.80 26.86 -33.83
N GLY A 783 15.88 26.90 -34.78
CA GLY A 783 16.17 26.85 -36.21
C GLY A 783 16.35 25.45 -36.79
N ASP A 784 16.27 24.38 -35.98
CA ASP A 784 16.20 23.03 -36.52
C ASP A 784 14.92 22.85 -37.35
N SER A 785 15.06 22.06 -38.42
CA SER A 785 14.00 21.66 -39.33
C SER A 785 13.97 20.14 -39.38
N ILE A 786 12.92 19.53 -38.83
CA ILE A 786 12.74 18.08 -38.72
C ILE A 786 11.77 17.62 -39.80
N GLN A 787 12.14 16.57 -40.54
CA GLN A 787 11.34 16.04 -41.66
C GLN A 787 10.58 14.79 -41.21
N ILE A 788 9.26 14.91 -41.06
CA ILE A 788 8.40 13.79 -40.68
C ILE A 788 8.19 12.85 -41.88
N THR A 789 8.37 11.56 -41.65
CA THR A 789 8.10 10.49 -42.61
C THR A 789 6.75 9.85 -42.33
N LEU A 790 5.87 9.83 -43.34
CA LEU A 790 4.52 9.27 -43.26
C LEU A 790 4.25 8.26 -44.39
N PRO A 791 3.23 7.39 -44.24
CA PRO A 791 2.63 6.69 -45.37
C PRO A 791 2.08 7.68 -46.42
N THR A 792 2.34 7.41 -47.70
CA THR A 792 1.89 8.24 -48.84
C THR A 792 0.37 8.50 -48.82
N GLU A 793 -0.41 7.54 -48.34
CA GLU A 793 -1.87 7.63 -48.23
C GLU A 793 -2.33 8.66 -47.18
N ILE A 794 -1.54 8.90 -46.12
CA ILE A 794 -1.78 9.95 -45.14
C ILE A 794 -1.35 11.31 -45.72
N GLU A 795 -0.23 11.38 -46.44
CA GLU A 795 0.20 12.61 -47.12
C GLU A 795 -0.85 13.09 -48.14
N ASN A 796 -1.40 12.17 -48.93
CA ASN A 796 -2.48 12.43 -49.89
C ASN A 796 -3.80 12.88 -49.24
N ALA A 797 -3.92 12.84 -47.91
CA ALA A 797 -5.10 13.21 -47.16
C ALA A 797 -4.96 14.55 -46.40
N PHE A 798 -3.86 15.28 -46.54
CA PHE A 798 -3.64 16.54 -45.81
C PHE A 798 -4.74 17.58 -45.99
N ASP A 799 -5.36 17.71 -47.17
CA ASP A 799 -6.49 18.62 -47.42
C ASP A 799 -7.74 18.33 -46.55
N LYS A 800 -7.77 17.17 -45.87
CA LYS A 800 -8.85 16.75 -44.95
C LYS A 800 -8.45 16.81 -43.47
N LEU A 801 -7.17 17.04 -43.16
CA LEU A 801 -6.60 16.87 -41.82
C LEU A 801 -6.27 18.22 -41.16
N GLN A 802 -6.62 18.35 -39.89
CA GLN A 802 -6.09 19.39 -39.01
C GLN A 802 -4.69 18.96 -38.55
N VAL A 803 -3.64 19.36 -39.28
CA VAL A 803 -2.27 19.03 -38.92
C VAL A 803 -1.71 20.06 -37.93
N SER A 804 -1.14 19.60 -36.82
CA SER A 804 -0.63 20.47 -35.75
C SER A 804 0.54 19.82 -35.00
N VAL A 805 1.15 20.59 -34.10
CA VAL A 805 2.25 20.14 -33.24
C VAL A 805 1.98 20.57 -31.79
N GLN A 806 2.22 19.67 -30.84
CA GLN A 806 1.99 19.90 -29.43
C GLN A 806 3.05 20.84 -28.85
N ASN A 807 2.62 22.00 -28.34
CA ASN A 807 3.48 23.05 -27.78
C ASN A 807 3.42 23.10 -26.24
N SER A 808 3.67 21.96 -25.59
CA SER A 808 3.73 21.83 -24.12
C SER A 808 5.08 22.25 -23.51
N ASN A 809 6.08 22.50 -24.33
CA ASN A 809 7.47 22.72 -23.90
C ASN A 809 7.72 24.11 -23.30
N ASN A 810 8.75 24.25 -22.47
CA ASN A 810 9.07 25.49 -21.76
C ASN A 810 9.96 26.46 -22.57
N ILE A 811 10.93 25.94 -23.33
CA ILE A 811 11.95 26.74 -24.04
C ILE A 811 11.60 26.86 -25.52
N LEU A 812 11.16 25.76 -26.14
CA LEU A 812 10.81 25.69 -27.54
C LEU A 812 9.32 25.90 -27.82
N GLU A 813 9.06 26.45 -29.00
CA GLU A 813 7.77 26.43 -29.68
C GLU A 813 7.98 25.88 -31.09
N PHE A 814 7.14 24.94 -31.50
CA PHE A 814 7.20 24.27 -32.78
C PHE A 814 6.12 24.82 -33.72
N SER A 815 6.44 24.89 -35.02
CA SER A 815 5.49 25.22 -36.08
C SER A 815 5.56 24.17 -37.20
N VAL A 816 4.40 23.69 -37.64
CA VAL A 816 4.28 22.88 -38.86
C VAL A 816 4.38 23.80 -40.08
N GLY A 817 5.14 23.40 -41.10
CA GLY A 817 5.24 24.09 -42.39
C GLY A 817 4.09 23.78 -43.34
N ASP A 818 3.99 24.54 -44.43
CA ASP A 818 2.91 24.42 -45.44
C ASP A 818 2.84 23.04 -46.14
N ASP A 819 3.92 22.25 -46.06
CA ASP A 819 3.99 20.87 -46.57
C ASP A 819 3.44 19.82 -45.60
N ASN A 820 2.99 20.23 -44.41
CA ASN A 820 2.52 19.42 -43.28
C ASN A 820 3.51 18.36 -42.75
N LYS A 821 4.79 18.41 -43.17
CA LYS A 821 5.83 17.42 -42.84
C LYS A 821 7.12 18.03 -42.31
N THR A 822 7.35 19.31 -42.57
CA THR A 822 8.45 20.08 -42.00
C THR A 822 8.04 20.65 -40.64
N ILE A 823 8.68 20.22 -39.56
CA ILE A 823 8.54 20.84 -38.23
C ILE A 823 9.73 21.79 -38.01
N THR A 824 9.43 23.05 -37.72
CA THR A 824 10.45 24.05 -37.38
C THR A 824 10.41 24.39 -35.90
N ALA A 825 11.57 24.39 -35.25
CA ALA A 825 11.70 24.76 -33.84
C ALA A 825 12.11 26.24 -33.71
N LYS A 826 11.37 26.99 -32.90
CA LYS A 826 11.64 28.39 -32.53
C LYS A 826 11.75 28.51 -31.02
N GLN A 827 12.32 29.61 -30.55
CA GLN A 827 12.30 29.92 -29.12
C GLN A 827 10.94 30.50 -28.73
N LYS A 828 10.38 30.01 -27.62
CA LYS A 828 9.16 30.54 -27.03
C LYS A 828 9.40 31.97 -26.50
N PRO A 829 8.50 32.96 -26.69
CA PRO A 829 8.75 34.35 -26.29
C PRO A 829 9.03 34.58 -24.79
N ASN A 830 8.58 33.66 -23.93
CA ASN A 830 8.80 33.68 -22.48
C ASN A 830 9.81 32.62 -21.98
N ALA A 831 10.59 31.99 -22.88
CA ALA A 831 11.65 31.07 -22.51
C ALA A 831 12.63 31.70 -21.51
N PHE A 832 13.01 30.93 -20.49
CA PHE A 832 13.88 31.33 -19.37
C PHE A 832 13.34 32.51 -18.54
N GLN A 833 12.01 32.71 -18.49
CA GLN A 833 11.34 33.83 -17.82
C GLN A 833 11.88 35.18 -18.33
N SER A 834 11.52 35.52 -19.56
CA SER A 834 12.18 36.60 -20.32
C SER A 834 12.06 38.00 -19.69
N ASN A 835 12.99 38.89 -20.12
CA ASN A 835 13.21 40.30 -19.76
C ASN A 835 14.45 40.65 -18.92
N ASP A 836 15.46 39.77 -18.82
CA ASP A 836 16.78 40.14 -18.32
C ASP A 836 17.95 39.50 -19.08
N SER A 837 19.16 39.94 -18.71
CA SER A 837 20.43 39.55 -19.34
C SER A 837 20.77 38.07 -19.15
N LEU A 838 20.31 37.42 -18.07
CA LEU A 838 20.52 35.99 -17.87
C LEU A 838 19.63 35.16 -18.80
N ALA A 839 18.38 35.56 -19.01
CA ALA A 839 17.52 34.91 -20.03
C ALA A 839 18.15 35.01 -21.43
N THR A 840 18.76 36.16 -21.78
CA THR A 840 19.51 36.31 -23.04
C THR A 840 20.75 35.41 -23.08
N ALA A 841 21.52 35.34 -21.99
CA ALA A 841 22.70 34.48 -21.88
C ALA A 841 22.37 32.99 -21.98
N LEU A 842 21.29 32.52 -21.34
CA LEU A 842 20.80 31.14 -21.46
C LEU A 842 20.32 30.83 -22.88
N SER A 843 19.75 31.80 -23.58
CA SER A 843 19.32 31.65 -24.98
C SER A 843 20.50 31.47 -25.93
N ASP A 844 21.56 32.26 -25.78
CA ASP A 844 22.82 32.09 -26.52
C ASP A 844 23.49 30.75 -26.15
N LEU A 845 23.57 30.41 -24.85
CA LEU A 845 24.12 29.14 -24.38
C LEU A 845 23.36 27.92 -24.94
N PHE A 846 22.02 27.99 -25.02
CA PHE A 846 21.20 26.94 -25.60
C PHE A 846 21.41 26.78 -27.11
N ALA A 847 21.58 27.89 -27.85
CA ALA A 847 21.82 27.91 -29.29
C ALA A 847 23.23 27.42 -29.69
N ARG A 848 24.19 27.43 -28.78
CA ARG A 848 25.58 27.01 -29.03
C ARG A 848 25.74 25.50 -29.13
N LYS A 849 26.81 25.09 -29.84
CA LYS A 849 27.33 23.72 -29.80
C LYS A 849 28.17 23.54 -28.54
N ILE A 850 27.54 23.01 -27.50
CA ILE A 850 28.11 22.76 -26.17
C ILE A 850 28.13 21.24 -25.86
N SER A 851 28.70 20.83 -24.73
CA SER A 851 28.81 19.42 -24.32
C SER A 851 27.45 18.75 -24.07
N ASP A 852 27.42 17.43 -24.22
CA ASP A 852 26.19 16.63 -24.11
C ASP A 852 25.50 16.78 -22.75
N SER A 853 26.25 17.03 -21.67
CA SER A 853 25.68 17.30 -20.34
C SER A 853 24.89 18.61 -20.26
N TYR A 854 25.24 19.64 -21.04
CA TYR A 854 24.39 20.84 -21.16
C TYR A 854 23.18 20.57 -22.04
N ASN A 855 23.32 19.74 -23.08
CA ASN A 855 22.18 19.34 -23.90
C ASN A 855 21.15 18.58 -23.05
N ASP A 856 21.56 17.58 -22.29
CA ASP A 856 20.73 16.86 -21.30
C ASP A 856 20.01 17.79 -20.32
N ALA A 857 20.74 18.76 -19.74
CA ALA A 857 20.16 19.76 -18.86
C ALA A 857 19.09 20.63 -19.56
N PHE A 858 19.33 21.06 -20.80
CA PHE A 858 18.34 21.83 -21.57
C PHE A 858 17.15 20.99 -22.05
N ALA A 859 17.34 19.71 -22.40
CA ALA A 859 16.26 18.77 -22.72
C ALA A 859 15.34 18.58 -21.52
N THR A 860 15.94 18.40 -20.34
CA THR A 860 15.23 18.30 -19.06
C THR A 860 14.44 19.58 -18.81
N LEU A 861 15.06 20.76 -18.87
CA LEU A 861 14.38 22.04 -18.70
C LEU A 861 13.21 22.25 -19.68
N ASP A 862 13.38 21.89 -20.95
CA ASP A 862 12.36 22.10 -22.00
C ASP A 862 11.11 21.23 -21.80
N THR A 863 11.26 20.05 -21.20
CA THR A 863 10.19 19.04 -21.01
C THR A 863 9.68 18.92 -19.57
N MET A 864 10.35 19.54 -18.60
CA MET A 864 9.99 19.55 -17.18
C MET A 864 8.59 20.16 -16.95
N PRO A 865 7.79 19.67 -15.98
CA PRO A 865 6.55 20.32 -15.55
C PRO A 865 6.77 21.79 -15.22
N HIS A 866 5.86 22.66 -15.67
CA HIS A 866 6.07 24.11 -15.68
C HIS A 866 6.40 24.69 -14.29
N ASP A 867 5.74 24.23 -13.22
CA ASP A 867 6.02 24.69 -11.85
C ASP A 867 7.46 24.39 -11.39
N LEU A 868 7.97 23.20 -11.74
CA LEU A 868 9.36 22.79 -11.43
C LEU A 868 10.37 23.53 -12.30
N TYR A 869 10.01 23.82 -13.56
CA TYR A 869 10.81 24.66 -14.45
C TYR A 869 10.97 26.07 -13.87
N GLU A 870 9.88 26.67 -13.40
CA GLU A 870 9.90 28.01 -12.82
C GLU A 870 10.82 28.09 -11.58
N GLU A 871 10.76 27.08 -10.70
CA GLU A 871 11.67 26.93 -9.56
C GLU A 871 13.14 26.75 -10.00
N THR A 872 13.38 25.93 -11.02
CA THR A 872 14.73 25.65 -11.55
C THR A 872 15.38 26.93 -12.07
N ILE A 873 14.69 27.68 -12.93
CA ILE A 873 15.18 28.95 -13.49
C ILE A 873 15.42 29.99 -12.39
N LYS A 874 14.54 30.07 -11.38
CA LYS A 874 14.75 30.93 -10.21
C LYS A 874 16.06 30.59 -9.48
N SER A 875 16.33 29.31 -9.21
CA SER A 875 17.57 28.90 -8.52
C SER A 875 18.84 29.16 -9.36
N LEU A 876 18.75 29.02 -10.68
CA LEU A 876 19.84 29.34 -11.61
C LEU A 876 20.12 30.85 -11.63
N ARG A 877 19.10 31.69 -11.44
CA ARG A 877 19.22 33.16 -11.33
C ARG A 877 19.95 33.64 -10.06
N GLU A 878 20.06 32.81 -9.02
CA GLU A 878 20.64 33.24 -7.75
C GLU A 878 22.14 33.56 -7.84
N THR A 879 22.52 34.70 -7.27
CA THR A 879 23.91 35.14 -7.09
C THR A 879 24.18 35.46 -5.61
N PRO A 880 24.30 34.45 -4.72
CA PRO A 880 24.34 34.66 -3.27
C PRO A 880 25.50 35.53 -2.75
N HIS A 881 26.47 35.87 -3.60
CA HIS A 881 27.66 36.68 -3.26
C HIS A 881 27.34 38.04 -2.64
N ASP A 882 26.18 38.61 -2.99
CA ASP A 882 25.51 39.78 -2.41
C ASP A 882 25.51 39.73 -0.88
N ALA A 883 25.25 38.56 -0.30
CA ALA A 883 25.17 38.36 1.14
C ALA A 883 26.54 38.50 1.84
N GLY A 884 27.65 38.27 1.14
CA GLY A 884 29.00 38.52 1.66
C GLY A 884 29.33 40.01 1.73
N ILE A 885 28.92 40.77 0.70
CA ILE A 885 29.08 42.24 0.64
C ILE A 885 28.23 42.91 1.73
N LEU A 886 26.98 42.49 1.87
CA LEU A 886 26.06 42.93 2.94
C LEU A 886 26.59 42.57 4.33
N GLY A 887 27.23 41.41 4.49
CA GLY A 887 27.88 41.01 5.72
C GLY A 887 29.01 41.95 6.15
N VAL A 888 29.92 42.27 5.23
CA VAL A 888 31.01 43.25 5.45
C VAL A 888 30.46 44.63 5.83
N ASP A 889 29.47 45.13 5.09
CA ASP A 889 28.86 46.44 5.38
C ASP A 889 28.14 46.46 6.74
N SER A 890 27.34 45.43 7.05
CA SER A 890 26.64 45.30 8.34
C SER A 890 27.63 45.18 9.51
N MET A 891 28.73 44.43 9.35
CA MET A 891 29.82 44.42 10.34
C MET A 891 30.46 45.80 10.52
N GLN A 892 30.74 46.55 9.44
CA GLN A 892 31.29 47.89 9.57
C GLN A 892 30.31 48.84 10.26
N LYS A 893 29.01 48.83 9.92
CA LYS A 893 27.97 49.57 10.66
C LYS A 893 27.99 49.26 12.16
N THR A 894 27.96 47.97 12.52
CA THR A 894 28.00 47.52 13.93
C THR A 894 29.26 48.02 14.65
N LEU A 895 30.43 47.92 14.03
CA LEU A 895 31.70 48.39 14.63
C LEU A 895 31.77 49.92 14.72
N SER A 896 31.27 50.65 13.72
CA SER A 896 31.26 52.12 13.72
C SER A 896 30.39 52.66 14.86
N VAL A 897 29.15 52.17 14.99
CA VAL A 897 28.23 52.58 16.06
C VAL A 897 28.79 52.18 17.43
N LYS A 898 29.33 50.97 17.58
CA LYS A 898 29.96 50.52 18.84
C LYS A 898 31.18 51.35 19.22
N SER A 899 32.10 51.61 18.29
CA SER A 899 33.29 52.44 18.54
C SER A 899 32.89 53.86 18.95
N THR A 900 31.87 54.42 18.29
CA THR A 900 31.30 55.73 18.63
C THR A 900 30.75 55.75 20.06
N LEU A 901 29.84 54.84 20.40
CA LEU A 901 29.25 54.72 21.74
C LEU A 901 30.30 54.39 22.83
N PHE A 902 31.31 53.58 22.50
CA PHE A 902 32.41 53.25 23.41
C PHE A 902 33.27 54.47 23.71
N THR A 903 33.61 55.27 22.69
CA THR A 903 34.41 56.49 22.85
C THR A 903 33.70 57.49 23.77
N LEU A 904 32.40 57.70 23.56
CA LEU A 904 31.52 58.66 24.24
C LEU A 904 31.27 58.43 25.76
N ASN A 905 31.93 57.46 26.44
CA ASN A 905 31.46 56.99 27.75
C ASN A 905 32.56 56.80 28.85
N PRO A 906 32.99 57.87 29.57
CA PRO A 906 34.02 57.78 30.62
C PRO A 906 33.61 58.41 31.98
N ASP A 907 32.92 57.64 32.82
CA ASP A 907 32.85 57.72 34.31
C ASP A 907 32.44 59.01 35.07
N GLU A 908 32.37 60.17 34.42
CA GLU A 908 31.35 61.19 34.68
C GLU A 908 30.29 61.04 33.59
N LEU A 909 28.99 60.99 33.92
CA LEU A 909 27.99 60.96 32.85
C LEU A 909 27.69 62.35 32.30
N SER A 910 28.74 62.98 31.80
CA SER A 910 28.75 64.22 31.04
C SER A 910 29.59 64.05 29.78
N PHE A 911 29.06 63.37 28.76
CA PHE A 911 29.56 63.63 27.40
C PHE A 911 28.94 64.93 26.88
N ALA A 912 29.26 66.02 27.56
CA ALA A 912 29.01 67.37 27.13
C ALA A 912 30.32 68.02 26.81
N PRO A 913 30.72 68.04 25.53
CA PRO A 913 31.18 69.26 24.91
C PRO A 913 32.54 69.86 25.33
N THR A 914 32.78 70.12 26.63
CA THR A 914 33.68 71.11 27.26
C THR A 914 33.01 72.41 27.68
N ALA A 915 33.81 73.16 28.44
CA ALA A 915 33.87 74.61 28.44
C ALA A 915 32.54 75.36 28.55
N ALA A 916 31.93 75.20 29.72
CA ALA A 916 32.04 76.32 30.65
C ALA A 916 32.71 75.88 31.96
N LEU A 917 33.92 76.38 32.23
CA LEU A 917 34.41 76.57 33.59
C LEU A 917 34.15 78.02 34.00
N GLY A 918 33.83 78.23 35.28
CA GLY A 918 33.84 79.53 35.95
C GLY A 918 32.76 79.60 37.04
N GLY A 919 33.07 79.68 38.33
CA GLY A 919 34.37 79.65 39.04
C GLY A 919 34.12 79.35 40.54
N ASP A 920 35.07 79.41 41.49
CA ASP A 920 36.48 79.84 41.44
C ASP A 920 37.25 79.34 42.71
N TYR A 921 38.58 79.56 42.76
CA TYR A 921 39.54 79.39 43.90
C TYR A 921 40.29 78.05 44.18
N MET A 922 41.58 78.06 43.82
CA MET A 922 42.79 77.63 44.58
C MET A 922 42.96 76.18 45.10
N ALA A 923 43.87 75.43 44.47
CA ALA A 923 45.05 74.77 45.11
C ALA A 923 46.04 74.22 44.05
N PRO A 924 47.36 74.16 44.32
CA PRO A 924 48.36 73.76 43.32
C PRO A 924 48.72 72.27 43.32
N GLY A 925 49.05 71.74 42.14
CA GLY A 925 50.00 70.62 42.00
C GLY A 925 49.43 69.23 41.68
N TYR A 926 49.89 68.67 40.56
CA TYR A 926 50.08 67.24 40.28
C TYR A 926 48.94 66.24 40.60
N MET A 927 48.24 65.80 39.53
CA MET A 927 48.12 64.38 39.08
C MET A 927 46.91 64.24 38.15
N ILE A 928 47.14 64.20 36.83
CA ILE A 928 46.08 63.81 35.88
C ILE A 928 46.01 62.28 35.86
N TYR A 929 44.96 61.70 36.42
CA TYR A 929 44.67 60.28 36.29
C TYR A 929 44.11 59.96 34.89
N THR A 930 44.97 59.90 33.87
CA THR A 930 44.58 59.48 32.51
C THR A 930 44.36 57.96 32.45
N LYS A 931 43.23 57.49 32.96
CA LYS A 931 42.93 56.06 32.96
C LYS A 931 42.64 55.56 31.54
N THR A 932 43.21 54.40 31.18
CA THR A 932 43.03 53.79 29.85
C THR A 932 42.00 52.67 29.95
N GLN A 933 40.92 52.73 29.15
CA GLN A 933 39.89 51.69 29.14
C GLN A 933 40.14 50.69 28.00
N PHE A 934 40.20 49.40 28.35
CA PHE A 934 40.25 48.27 27.43
C PHE A 934 38.95 47.46 27.53
N SER A 935 38.48 46.89 26.43
CA SER A 935 37.33 45.98 26.44
C SER A 935 37.41 44.90 25.37
N GLY A 936 36.79 43.75 25.66
CA GLY A 936 36.50 42.70 24.69
C GLY A 936 35.01 42.41 24.66
N GLY A 937 34.42 42.38 23.47
CA GLY A 937 33.01 42.13 23.20
C GLY A 937 32.81 40.88 22.35
N LEU A 938 31.80 40.08 22.70
CA LEU A 938 31.23 39.05 21.85
C LEU A 938 29.84 39.52 21.42
N THR A 939 29.55 39.38 20.13
CA THR A 939 28.29 39.77 19.51
C THR A 939 27.76 38.63 18.66
N TYR A 940 26.50 38.24 18.89
CA TYR A 940 25.74 37.41 17.95
C TYR A 940 24.73 38.29 17.20
N ARG A 941 24.67 38.13 15.88
CA ARG A 941 23.71 38.81 15.01
C ARG A 941 22.98 37.79 14.15
N ARG A 942 21.66 37.92 14.06
CA ARG A 942 20.82 37.15 13.15
C ARG A 942 20.05 38.10 12.24
N ALA A 943 20.16 37.91 10.93
CA ALA A 943 19.41 38.67 9.94
C ALA A 943 18.52 37.74 9.11
N ASN A 944 17.29 38.19 8.82
CA ASN A 944 16.44 37.60 7.79
C ASN A 944 16.23 38.69 6.72
N ALA A 945 16.85 38.50 5.57
CA ALA A 945 16.60 39.30 4.37
C ALA A 945 15.47 38.70 3.53
N SER A 946 14.98 39.43 2.54
CA SER A 946 14.10 38.90 1.49
C SER A 946 14.72 37.69 0.77
N ASP A 947 16.05 37.71 0.66
CA ASP A 947 16.78 36.81 -0.23
C ASP A 947 17.76 35.88 0.48
N PHE A 948 17.96 35.97 1.80
CA PHE A 948 18.82 35.03 2.54
C PHE A 948 18.57 35.12 4.05
N LYS A 949 19.00 34.08 4.77
CA LYS A 949 19.13 34.09 6.24
C LYS A 949 20.61 34.15 6.59
N GLN A 950 21.01 35.05 7.49
CA GLN A 950 22.40 35.19 7.93
C GLN A 950 22.52 35.02 9.45
N ASN A 951 23.55 34.29 9.86
CA ASN A 951 24.06 34.28 11.23
C ASN A 951 25.49 34.83 11.23
N SER A 952 25.81 35.69 12.20
CA SER A 952 27.13 36.32 12.36
C SER A 952 27.58 36.30 13.81
N TYR A 953 28.85 35.98 14.02
CA TYR A 953 29.52 35.98 15.32
C TYR A 953 30.73 36.91 15.25
N LEU A 954 30.67 38.04 15.95
CA LEU A 954 31.72 39.06 15.98
C LEU A 954 32.41 39.07 17.35
N LEU A 955 33.71 38.85 17.36
CA LEU A 955 34.62 39.17 18.47
C LEU A 955 35.27 40.52 18.18
N ASP A 956 35.09 41.50 19.07
CA ASP A 956 35.74 42.80 18.95
C ASP A 956 36.55 43.18 20.20
N LEU A 957 37.70 43.79 19.99
CA LEU A 957 38.59 44.33 21.03
C LEU A 957 38.71 45.83 20.82
N GLN A 958 38.47 46.63 21.87
CA GLN A 958 38.55 48.09 21.80
C GLN A 958 39.39 48.64 22.93
N ALA A 959 40.17 49.68 22.64
CA ALA A 959 40.91 50.45 23.62
C ALA A 959 40.68 51.93 23.39
N LYS A 960 40.53 52.72 24.46
CA LYS A 960 40.45 54.18 24.37
C LYS A 960 41.24 54.87 25.46
N LYS A 961 41.71 56.08 25.14
CA LYS A 961 42.53 56.90 26.02
C LYS A 961 42.17 58.39 25.85
N PRO A 962 41.74 59.07 26.93
CA PRO A 962 41.74 60.53 26.98
C PRO A 962 43.18 61.03 26.87
N ILE A 963 43.41 61.97 25.95
CA ILE A 963 44.73 62.60 25.72
C ILE A 963 44.86 63.90 26.51
N ASP A 964 43.75 64.63 26.60
CA ASP A 964 43.55 65.78 27.47
C ASP A 964 42.11 65.75 28.03
N ARG A 965 41.55 66.89 28.45
CA ARG A 965 40.18 66.98 28.98
C ARG A 965 39.10 66.87 27.90
N ASP A 966 39.48 67.14 26.64
CA ASP A 966 38.59 67.54 25.55
C ASP A 966 38.74 66.57 24.34
N THR A 967 39.73 65.67 24.40
CA THR A 967 40.14 64.81 23.28
C THR A 967 40.31 63.36 23.73
N THR A 968 39.55 62.45 23.13
CA THR A 968 39.68 60.99 23.36
C THR A 968 40.03 60.28 22.06
N LEU A 969 41.10 59.47 22.09
CA LEU A 969 41.42 58.55 20.99
C LEU A 969 40.90 57.15 21.29
N ASN A 970 40.38 56.47 20.26
CA ASN A 970 40.00 55.06 20.30
C ASN A 970 40.74 54.24 19.24
N SER A 971 40.82 52.93 19.47
CA SER A 971 41.24 51.92 18.51
C SER A 971 40.41 50.66 18.68
N PHE A 972 40.17 49.95 17.58
CA PHE A 972 39.42 48.70 17.60
C PHE A 972 39.94 47.67 16.59
N ILE A 973 39.73 46.40 16.92
CA ILE A 973 39.94 45.24 16.04
C ILE A 973 38.67 44.38 16.13
N GLY A 974 38.08 44.01 15.00
CA GLY A 974 36.95 43.10 14.90
C GLY A 974 37.28 41.89 14.03
N ILE A 975 36.88 40.71 14.49
CA ILE A 975 36.95 39.44 13.75
C ILE A 975 35.53 38.86 13.74
N ALA A 976 34.94 38.70 12.56
CA ALA A 976 33.62 38.10 12.41
C ALA A 976 33.67 36.82 11.58
N GLN A 977 32.86 35.84 11.97
CA GLN A 977 32.50 34.70 11.14
C GLN A 977 31.01 34.80 10.80
N GLU A 978 30.68 34.79 9.52
CA GLU A 978 29.30 34.90 9.04
C GLU A 978 28.94 33.69 8.15
N THR A 979 27.69 33.27 8.19
CA THR A 979 27.14 32.24 7.30
C THR A 979 25.77 32.69 6.81
N SER A 980 25.64 32.82 5.49
CA SER A 980 24.45 33.23 4.77
C SER A 980 23.92 32.07 3.94
N THR A 981 22.62 31.77 4.02
CA THR A 981 21.98 30.68 3.27
C THR A 981 20.72 31.14 2.54
N LYS A 982 20.53 30.65 1.31
CA LYS A 982 19.35 30.85 0.45
C LYS A 982 19.09 29.56 -0.30
N ASP A 983 17.87 29.02 -0.24
CA ASP A 983 17.38 27.85 -1.00
C ASP A 983 18.44 26.78 -1.37
N SER A 984 19.15 26.91 -2.49
CA SER A 984 20.20 25.98 -2.95
C SER A 984 21.66 26.49 -2.85
N SER A 985 21.93 27.45 -1.97
CA SER A 985 23.24 28.09 -1.82
C SER A 985 23.63 28.53 -0.41
N GLU A 986 24.95 28.59 -0.16
CA GLU A 986 25.58 28.97 1.10
C GLU A 986 26.81 29.84 0.84
N ILE A 987 27.00 30.89 1.65
CA ILE A 987 28.28 31.62 1.75
C ILE A 987 28.76 31.66 3.19
N LYS A 988 30.05 31.37 3.39
CA LYS A 988 30.78 31.50 4.64
C LYS A 988 31.84 32.58 4.50
N SER A 989 31.75 33.63 5.33
CA SER A 989 32.65 34.78 5.30
C SER A 989 33.43 34.89 6.61
N ASN A 990 34.75 35.06 6.51
CA ASN A 990 35.63 35.33 7.64
C ASN A 990 36.21 36.74 7.46
N ILE A 991 35.77 37.68 8.30
CA ILE A 991 35.99 39.11 8.11
C ILE A 991 36.92 39.64 9.21
N PHE A 992 37.98 40.36 8.82
CA PHE A 992 38.89 41.07 9.72
C PHE A 992 38.80 42.57 9.45
N SER A 993 38.59 43.37 10.50
CA SER A 993 38.62 44.84 10.45
C SER A 993 39.49 45.40 11.57
N ALA A 994 40.27 46.44 11.28
CA ALA A 994 40.97 47.23 12.27
C ALA A 994 40.75 48.73 12.01
N GLY A 995 40.62 49.52 13.08
CA GLY A 995 40.31 50.94 12.98
C GLY A 995 40.81 51.79 14.12
N LEU A 996 40.81 53.10 13.87
CA LEU A 996 41.17 54.17 14.80
C LEU A 996 40.08 55.24 14.77
N GLY A 997 39.86 55.91 15.88
CA GLY A 997 38.95 57.04 15.94
C GLY A 997 39.30 58.08 16.99
N VAL A 998 38.58 59.19 16.92
CA VAL A 998 38.74 60.37 17.75
C VAL A 998 37.35 60.92 18.12
N ALA A 999 37.21 61.35 19.36
CA ALA A 999 36.19 62.29 19.78
C ALA A 999 36.89 63.58 20.22
N GLN A 1000 36.49 64.70 19.62
CA GLN A 1000 36.90 66.04 19.99
C GLN A 1000 35.68 66.83 20.45
N ASP A 1001 35.84 67.49 21.57
CA ASP A 1001 34.79 68.21 22.28
C ASP A 1001 34.94 69.73 22.05
N PHE A 1002 33.84 70.46 21.71
CA PHE A 1002 33.80 71.94 21.53
C PHE A 1002 32.72 72.73 22.34
N GLY A 1003 31.95 72.06 23.19
CA GLY A 1003 31.09 72.65 24.23
C GLY A 1003 29.60 72.48 23.95
N ALA A 1004 29.09 73.27 23.02
CA ALA A 1004 27.71 73.13 22.53
C ALA A 1004 27.51 71.87 21.67
N PHE A 1005 28.59 71.35 21.08
CA PHE A 1005 28.59 70.18 20.20
C PHE A 1005 29.96 69.50 20.21
N GLY A 1006 30.01 68.20 19.92
CA GLY A 1006 31.24 67.43 19.76
C GLY A 1006 31.34 66.83 18.36
N VAL A 1007 32.57 66.56 17.94
CA VAL A 1007 32.92 65.95 16.64
C VAL A 1007 33.48 64.56 16.88
N LEU A 1008 32.96 63.61 16.12
CA LEU A 1008 33.32 62.20 16.14
C LEU A 1008 33.90 61.84 14.78
N GLY A 1009 34.97 61.04 14.76
CA GLY A 1009 35.50 60.49 13.53
C GLY A 1009 36.14 59.13 13.75
N SER A 1010 36.00 58.22 12.80
CA SER A 1010 36.85 57.01 12.77
C SER A 1010 37.07 56.52 11.36
N VAL A 1011 38.18 55.82 11.17
CA VAL A 1011 38.55 55.13 9.94
C VAL A 1011 38.90 53.69 10.25
N SER A 1012 38.45 52.77 9.42
CA SER A 1012 38.80 51.35 9.47
C SER A 1012 39.10 50.81 8.08
N ALA A 1013 39.92 49.76 8.05
CA ALA A 1013 40.19 48.99 6.86
C ALA A 1013 40.27 47.50 7.22
N GLY A 1014 40.07 46.64 6.23
CA GLY A 1014 40.02 45.21 6.47
C GLY A 1014 39.88 44.37 5.21
N PHE A 1015 39.71 43.07 5.43
CA PHE A 1015 39.50 42.09 4.38
C PHE A 1015 38.49 41.02 4.83
N SER A 1016 37.87 40.35 3.87
CA SER A 1016 37.05 39.16 4.06
C SER A 1016 37.57 38.03 3.16
N ASN A 1017 37.66 36.82 3.71
CA ASN A 1017 37.80 35.60 2.93
C ASN A 1017 36.43 34.91 2.87
N ASN A 1018 35.91 34.69 1.67
CA ASN A 1018 34.57 34.16 1.45
C ASN A 1018 34.63 32.83 0.68
N THR A 1019 33.93 31.82 1.15
CA THR A 1019 33.69 30.54 0.45
C THR A 1019 32.22 30.46 0.09
N MET A 1020 31.92 30.14 -1.18
CA MET A 1020 30.59 30.09 -1.77
C MET A 1020 30.32 28.68 -2.31
N ASN A 1021 29.16 28.11 -1.98
CA ASN A 1021 28.66 26.86 -2.54
C ASN A 1021 27.26 27.10 -3.14
N GLN A 1022 26.97 26.52 -4.30
CA GLN A 1022 25.67 26.65 -4.98
C GLN A 1022 25.34 25.39 -5.80
N SER A 1023 24.08 24.96 -5.79
CA SER A 1023 23.50 24.02 -6.76
C SER A 1023 22.26 24.63 -7.41
N ILE A 1024 21.75 23.98 -8.46
CA ILE A 1024 20.50 24.35 -9.13
C ILE A 1024 19.44 23.30 -8.76
N ILE A 1025 18.26 23.75 -8.36
CA ILE A 1025 17.16 22.88 -7.90
C ILE A 1025 16.62 22.08 -9.09
N ASN A 1026 16.16 20.85 -8.87
CA ASN A 1026 15.62 19.93 -9.88
C ASN A 1026 16.55 19.58 -11.08
N LEU A 1027 17.84 19.96 -11.04
CA LEU A 1027 18.77 19.77 -12.16
C LEU A 1027 20.08 19.10 -11.73
N ALA A 1028 20.40 17.95 -12.33
CA ALA A 1028 21.55 17.13 -11.98
C ALA A 1028 22.90 17.75 -12.41
N ASN A 1029 23.98 17.39 -11.71
CA ASN A 1029 25.36 17.81 -12.01
C ASN A 1029 25.63 19.33 -11.97
N THR A 1030 24.88 20.07 -11.13
CA THR A 1030 24.94 21.55 -11.04
C THR A 1030 25.64 22.10 -9.79
N SER A 1031 26.23 21.25 -8.94
CA SER A 1031 26.91 21.68 -7.72
C SER A 1031 28.25 22.35 -8.01
N THR A 1032 28.45 23.55 -7.47
CA THR A 1032 29.60 24.43 -7.71
C THR A 1032 30.15 25.02 -6.41
N SER A 1033 31.44 25.36 -6.42
CA SER A 1033 32.14 25.99 -5.30
C SER A 1033 33.16 27.04 -5.75
N ALA A 1034 33.30 28.13 -4.99
CA ALA A 1034 34.27 29.20 -5.23
C ALA A 1034 34.81 29.80 -3.92
N ASP A 1035 36.09 30.18 -3.93
CA ASP A 1035 36.70 31.03 -2.88
C ASP A 1035 37.06 32.39 -3.47
N TYR A 1036 36.79 33.48 -2.73
CA TYR A 1036 37.11 34.84 -3.15
C TYR A 1036 37.38 35.78 -1.96
N ASN A 1037 38.17 36.83 -2.22
CA ASN A 1037 38.46 37.84 -1.22
C ASN A 1037 37.70 39.14 -1.49
N SER A 1038 37.47 39.88 -0.41
CA SER A 1038 37.00 41.26 -0.47
C SER A 1038 37.90 42.12 0.42
N TYR A 1039 38.18 43.35 0.01
CA TYR A 1039 38.94 44.33 0.76
C TYR A 1039 38.06 45.56 0.96
N PHE A 1040 38.08 46.15 2.14
CA PHE A 1040 37.21 47.28 2.43
C PHE A 1040 37.91 48.40 3.19
N PHE A 1041 37.40 49.60 2.95
CA PHE A 1041 37.72 50.82 3.68
C PHE A 1041 36.40 51.42 4.16
N HIS A 1042 36.37 51.89 5.40
CA HIS A 1042 35.23 52.57 5.99
C HIS A 1042 35.71 53.83 6.70
N ALA A 1043 35.02 54.94 6.50
CA ALA A 1043 35.25 56.19 7.19
C ALA A 1043 33.90 56.74 7.66
N GLN A 1044 33.84 57.18 8.91
CA GLN A 1044 32.69 57.88 9.48
C GLN A 1044 33.11 59.20 10.11
N GLY A 1045 32.24 60.19 10.01
CA GLY A 1045 32.36 61.49 10.67
C GLY A 1045 31.00 61.94 11.17
N GLY A 1046 30.92 62.53 12.36
CA GLY A 1046 29.66 62.92 12.95
C GLY A 1046 29.76 64.08 13.92
N ILE A 1047 28.61 64.69 14.16
CA ILE A 1047 28.42 65.67 15.22
C ILE A 1047 27.36 65.18 16.19
N HIS A 1048 27.47 65.56 17.45
CA HIS A 1048 26.40 65.35 18.42
C HIS A 1048 26.24 66.57 19.33
N MET A 1049 25.01 66.80 19.77
CA MET A 1049 24.64 67.93 20.63
C MET A 1049 24.10 67.37 21.95
N PRO A 1050 24.74 67.65 23.09
CA PRO A 1050 24.37 67.06 24.38
C PRO A 1050 23.44 67.99 25.18
N ILE A 1051 22.26 67.49 25.54
CA ILE A 1051 21.23 68.25 26.26
C ILE A 1051 21.06 67.65 27.67
N TRP A 1052 21.32 68.46 28.69
CA TRP A 1052 21.15 68.11 30.10
C TRP A 1052 19.68 68.20 30.51
N LEU A 1053 19.13 67.10 31.05
CA LEU A 1053 17.74 67.03 31.50
C LEU A 1053 17.58 67.14 33.03
N GLY A 1054 18.69 67.16 33.78
CA GLY A 1054 18.74 67.42 35.22
C GLY A 1054 19.09 66.20 36.09
N ASN A 1055 19.38 66.47 37.36
CA ASN A 1055 19.61 65.44 38.38
C ASN A 1055 18.27 64.99 38.99
N PHE A 1056 17.95 63.70 38.85
CA PHE A 1056 16.72 63.09 39.41
C PHE A 1056 16.97 62.39 40.76
N GLY A 1057 17.99 62.81 41.50
CA GLY A 1057 18.42 62.20 42.76
C GLY A 1057 19.82 62.62 43.18
N ARG A 1058 20.28 62.10 44.32
CA ARG A 1058 21.70 62.14 44.71
C ARG A 1058 22.49 61.26 43.74
N HIS A 1059 23.57 61.78 43.15
CA HIS A 1059 24.49 61.05 42.26
C HIS A 1059 23.88 60.49 40.95
N THR A 1060 22.77 61.07 40.45
CA THR A 1060 22.19 60.69 39.15
C THR A 1060 22.34 61.79 38.10
N ASN A 1061 22.69 61.46 36.85
CA ASN A 1061 22.68 62.42 35.73
C ASN A 1061 21.98 61.85 34.48
N THR A 1062 21.16 62.67 33.82
CA THR A 1062 20.30 62.28 32.69
C THR A 1062 20.49 63.22 31.51
N LYS A 1063 20.63 62.64 30.31
CA LYS A 1063 21.06 63.32 29.10
C LYS A 1063 20.29 62.85 27.87
N LEU A 1064 19.91 63.77 27.00
CA LEU A 1064 19.46 63.48 25.64
C LEU A 1064 20.51 64.00 24.64
N SER A 1065 20.88 63.19 23.65
CA SER A 1065 21.87 63.55 22.64
C SER A 1065 21.35 63.31 21.23
N PRO A 1066 20.89 64.35 20.51
CA PRO A 1066 20.85 64.33 19.06
C PRO A 1066 22.24 64.05 18.47
N ILE A 1067 22.30 63.12 17.52
CA ILE A 1067 23.50 62.68 16.82
C ILE A 1067 23.19 62.71 15.32
N ALA A 1068 24.10 63.30 14.54
CA ALA A 1068 24.08 63.27 13.08
C ALA A 1068 25.43 62.77 12.56
N MET A 1069 25.45 61.73 11.73
CA MET A 1069 26.67 61.12 11.21
C MET A 1069 26.57 60.93 9.69
N LEU A 1070 27.72 60.96 9.03
CA LEU A 1070 27.92 60.52 7.67
C LEU A 1070 28.93 59.37 7.70
N ASP A 1071 28.67 58.30 6.94
CA ASP A 1071 29.67 57.26 6.70
C ASP A 1071 29.82 56.94 5.22
N PHE A 1072 31.03 56.53 4.86
CA PHE A 1072 31.41 56.06 3.54
C PHE A 1072 32.11 54.70 3.69
N THR A 1073 31.50 53.67 3.14
CA THR A 1073 32.09 52.33 3.02
C THR A 1073 32.39 52.04 1.56
N SER A 1074 33.61 51.57 1.26
CA SER A 1074 34.01 51.11 -0.06
C SER A 1074 34.49 49.67 0.05
N ILE A 1075 33.88 48.76 -0.73
CA ILE A 1075 34.19 47.33 -0.73
C ILE A 1075 34.64 46.93 -2.13
N TYR A 1076 35.90 46.54 -2.27
CA TYR A 1076 36.47 45.98 -3.48
C TYR A 1076 36.45 44.45 -3.41
N GLN A 1077 35.91 43.80 -4.44
CA GLN A 1077 35.82 42.36 -4.56
C GLN A 1077 36.73 41.88 -5.69
N ASP A 1078 37.57 40.88 -5.41
CA ASP A 1078 38.37 40.22 -6.44
C ASP A 1078 37.47 39.49 -7.45
N SER A 1079 37.92 39.38 -8.71
CA SER A 1079 37.26 38.50 -9.67
C SER A 1079 37.46 37.04 -9.27
N PHE A 1080 36.41 36.22 -9.33
CA PHE A 1080 36.47 34.81 -8.98
C PHE A 1080 35.66 33.93 -9.94
N THR A 1081 35.89 32.63 -9.87
CA THR A 1081 35.30 31.66 -10.79
C THR A 1081 34.79 30.47 -10.00
N GLN A 1082 33.54 30.07 -10.22
CA GLN A 1082 33.01 28.81 -9.71
C GLN A 1082 33.69 27.61 -10.39
N SER A 1083 33.98 26.60 -9.59
CA SER A 1083 34.50 25.30 -10.03
C SER A 1083 33.43 24.22 -9.80
N GLY A 1084 33.41 23.20 -10.64
CA GLY A 1084 32.47 22.07 -10.52
C GLY A 1084 31.47 21.99 -11.66
N GLY A 1085 30.19 21.87 -11.31
CA GLY A 1085 29.09 21.48 -12.18
C GLY A 1085 28.64 22.48 -13.26
N LEU A 1086 27.63 22.07 -14.01
CA LEU A 1086 27.02 22.82 -15.11
C LEU A 1086 26.49 24.19 -14.66
N PHE A 1087 26.53 25.15 -15.58
CA PHE A 1087 26.17 26.55 -15.37
C PHE A 1087 27.04 27.29 -14.33
N ALA A 1088 28.23 26.77 -14.01
CA ALA A 1088 29.23 27.48 -13.22
C ALA A 1088 29.50 28.88 -13.79
N LYS A 1089 29.59 29.86 -12.90
CA LYS A 1089 29.68 31.29 -13.22
C LYS A 1089 31.06 31.85 -12.89
N ARG A 1090 31.54 32.75 -13.74
CA ARG A 1090 32.65 33.65 -13.49
C ARG A 1090 32.10 35.02 -13.08
N PHE A 1091 32.67 35.59 -12.04
CA PHE A 1091 32.28 36.87 -11.44
C PHE A 1091 33.42 37.87 -11.67
N ASP A 1092 33.14 38.99 -12.34
CA ASP A 1092 34.15 40.04 -12.55
C ASP A 1092 34.46 40.78 -11.25
N LYS A 1093 35.65 41.41 -11.19
CA LYS A 1093 36.01 42.29 -10.06
C LYS A 1093 34.97 43.41 -9.94
N ASN A 1094 34.53 43.72 -8.73
CA ASN A 1094 33.56 44.79 -8.50
C ASN A 1094 34.02 45.74 -7.38
N LEU A 1095 33.50 46.96 -7.43
CA LEU A 1095 33.73 47.99 -6.44
C LEU A 1095 32.37 48.57 -6.06
N PHE A 1096 32.00 48.36 -4.80
CA PHE A 1096 30.78 48.82 -4.17
C PHE A 1096 31.08 50.04 -3.30
N HIS A 1097 30.17 50.99 -3.30
CA HIS A 1097 30.23 52.20 -2.49
C HIS A 1097 28.90 52.39 -1.76
N ASN A 1098 28.99 52.73 -0.48
CA ASN A 1098 27.85 52.98 0.39
C ASN A 1098 28.11 54.29 1.12
N PHE A 1099 27.36 55.34 0.80
CA PHE A 1099 27.43 56.65 1.44
C PHE A 1099 26.11 56.90 2.13
N ARG A 1100 26.15 57.01 3.46
CA ARG A 1100 24.95 57.11 4.30
C ARG A 1100 24.97 58.37 5.15
N SER A 1101 23.77 58.86 5.42
CA SER A 1101 23.50 59.74 6.56
C SER A 1101 22.78 58.96 7.65
N TRP A 1102 23.11 59.28 8.90
CA TRP A 1102 22.45 58.77 10.11
C TRP A 1102 21.96 59.94 10.93
N LEU A 1103 20.71 59.91 11.36
CA LEU A 1103 20.08 60.90 12.23
C LEU A 1103 19.42 60.17 13.38
N GLY A 1104 19.81 60.47 14.61
CA GLY A 1104 19.32 59.73 15.76
C GLY A 1104 19.33 60.49 17.07
N LEU A 1105 18.69 59.88 18.06
CA LEU A 1105 18.64 60.32 19.44
C LEU A 1105 19.22 59.23 20.34
N ASN A 1106 20.10 59.60 21.25
CA ASN A 1106 20.56 58.74 22.33
C ASN A 1106 20.15 59.35 23.68
N PHE A 1107 19.28 58.67 24.41
CA PHE A 1107 18.91 58.99 25.79
C PHE A 1107 19.76 58.14 26.73
N SER A 1108 20.47 58.76 27.67
CA SER A 1108 21.36 58.07 28.60
C SER A 1108 21.18 58.56 30.03
N HIS A 1109 21.20 57.62 30.98
CA HIS A 1109 21.09 57.85 32.40
C HIS A 1109 22.18 57.10 33.16
N VAL A 1110 22.72 57.71 34.21
CA VAL A 1110 23.59 57.06 35.20
C VAL A 1110 23.09 57.34 36.60
N GLY A 1111 23.24 56.34 37.45
CA GLY A 1111 23.21 56.48 38.90
C GLY A 1111 24.31 55.65 39.55
N GLU A 1112 24.36 55.73 40.87
CA GLU A 1112 25.26 54.98 41.73
C GLU A 1112 24.41 54.18 42.73
N PHE A 1113 24.75 52.91 42.94
CA PHE A 1113 24.15 52.08 43.98
C PHE A 1113 24.81 52.39 45.34
N ASP A 1114 24.09 52.16 46.45
CA ASP A 1114 24.58 52.43 47.81
C ASP A 1114 25.90 51.74 48.19
N ASN A 1115 26.33 50.73 47.42
CA ASN A 1115 27.60 50.02 47.58
C ASN A 1115 28.76 50.60 46.74
N GLY A 1116 28.59 51.77 46.11
CA GLY A 1116 29.60 52.44 45.28
C GLY A 1116 29.73 51.88 43.85
N ALA A 1117 28.85 50.97 43.44
CA ALA A 1117 28.81 50.48 42.06
C ALA A 1117 28.05 51.47 41.17
N LYS A 1118 28.63 51.87 40.04
CA LYS A 1118 27.97 52.76 39.07
C LYS A 1118 27.16 51.95 38.06
N PHE A 1119 25.94 52.37 37.76
CA PHE A 1119 25.15 51.82 36.66
C PHE A 1119 24.82 52.89 35.63
N ALA A 1120 24.92 52.52 34.36
CA ALA A 1120 24.51 53.32 33.22
C ALA A 1120 23.51 52.53 32.38
N TRP A 1121 22.54 53.20 31.79
CA TRP A 1121 21.76 52.65 30.70
C TRP A 1121 21.50 53.69 29.62
N ASN A 1122 21.35 53.23 28.38
CA ASN A 1122 21.07 54.07 27.23
C ASN A 1122 20.05 53.43 26.30
N VAL A 1123 19.11 54.24 25.83
CA VAL A 1123 18.16 53.90 24.76
C VAL A 1123 18.47 54.81 23.58
N PHE A 1124 18.71 54.22 22.41
CA PHE A 1124 18.97 54.97 21.19
C PHE A 1124 18.10 54.51 20.03
N GLY A 1125 17.87 55.44 19.11
CA GLY A 1125 17.27 55.17 17.81
C GLY A 1125 17.90 56.06 16.76
N PHE A 1126 18.28 55.46 15.63
CA PHE A 1126 18.84 56.12 14.46
C PHE A 1126 18.04 55.74 13.23
N TYR A 1127 17.61 56.73 12.45
CA TYR A 1127 17.24 56.55 11.06
C TYR A 1127 18.49 56.71 10.20
N TRP A 1128 18.66 55.87 9.18
CA TRP A 1128 19.71 56.03 8.18
C TRP A 1128 19.14 56.02 6.76
N HIS A 1129 19.79 56.80 5.89
CA HIS A 1129 19.49 56.89 4.47
C HIS A 1129 20.78 56.74 3.66
N ASN A 1130 20.76 55.84 2.68
CA ASN A 1130 21.84 55.52 1.76
C ASN A 1130 21.60 56.19 0.41
N PHE A 1131 22.56 57.00 -0.03
CA PHE A 1131 22.47 57.78 -1.27
C PHE A 1131 22.91 57.00 -2.52
N ASN A 1132 23.48 55.80 -2.37
CA ASN A 1132 23.95 54.98 -3.49
C ASN A 1132 22.82 54.14 -4.09
N LYS A 1133 22.82 54.04 -5.43
CA LYS A 1133 21.94 53.11 -6.17
C LYS A 1133 22.55 51.71 -6.24
N PRO A 1134 21.73 50.65 -6.40
CA PRO A 1134 22.20 49.33 -6.82
C PRO A 1134 23.12 49.44 -8.04
N LYS A 1135 24.13 48.56 -8.08
CA LYS A 1135 25.10 48.51 -9.18
C LYS A 1135 25.26 47.08 -9.64
N ASP A 1136 25.08 46.90 -10.93
CA ASP A 1136 25.25 45.60 -11.59
C ASP A 1136 26.72 45.18 -11.64
N GLN A 1137 26.94 43.89 -11.46
CA GLN A 1137 28.18 43.18 -11.74
C GLN A 1137 28.02 42.42 -13.05
N ASN A 1138 29.09 42.33 -13.85
CA ASN A 1138 29.14 41.42 -14.99
C ASN A 1138 29.54 40.00 -14.54
N LEU A 1139 28.83 39.01 -15.08
CA LEU A 1139 29.10 37.60 -14.94
C LEU A 1139 29.19 36.96 -16.34
N SER A 1140 29.86 35.81 -16.45
CA SER A 1140 29.75 34.92 -17.61
C SER A 1140 29.75 33.45 -17.21
N PHE A 1141 29.31 32.55 -18.09
CA PHE A 1141 29.41 31.11 -17.82
C PHE A 1141 30.84 30.62 -18.03
N VAL A 1142 31.32 29.71 -17.18
CA VAL A 1142 32.69 29.18 -17.26
C VAL A 1142 32.95 28.48 -18.60
N ASP A 1143 32.01 27.66 -19.05
CA ASP A 1143 32.08 26.93 -20.32
C ASP A 1143 31.77 27.79 -21.56
N ALA A 1144 31.34 29.04 -21.36
CA ALA A 1144 31.00 29.99 -22.43
C ALA A 1144 31.36 31.42 -21.99
N SER A 1145 32.66 31.66 -21.74
CA SER A 1145 33.17 32.87 -21.08
C SER A 1145 32.89 34.20 -21.81
N ASP A 1146 32.49 34.14 -23.08
CA ASP A 1146 32.08 35.26 -23.92
C ASP A 1146 30.56 35.58 -23.84
N VAL A 1147 29.78 34.72 -23.18
CA VAL A 1147 28.35 34.94 -22.88
C VAL A 1147 28.23 35.70 -21.56
N TYR A 1148 27.97 37.00 -21.64
CA TYR A 1148 27.86 37.87 -20.45
C TYR A 1148 26.41 38.11 -20.04
N PHE A 1149 26.19 38.17 -18.73
CA PHE A 1149 24.96 38.65 -18.10
C PHE A 1149 25.29 39.48 -16.86
N THR A 1150 24.28 40.14 -16.30
CA THR A 1150 24.44 40.98 -15.11
C THR A 1150 23.71 40.41 -13.90
N SER A 1151 24.19 40.73 -12.71
CA SER A 1151 23.41 40.62 -11.47
C SER A 1151 23.59 41.87 -10.61
N GLY A 1152 22.51 42.31 -9.95
CA GLY A 1152 22.45 43.58 -9.22
C GLY A 1152 22.25 43.37 -7.73
N VAL A 1153 23.06 44.06 -6.91
CA VAL A 1153 23.01 43.99 -5.45
C VAL A 1153 22.13 45.13 -4.91
N ASP A 1154 20.97 44.83 -4.31
CA ASP A 1154 20.18 45.81 -3.56
C ASP A 1154 20.65 45.87 -2.09
N ILE A 1155 21.25 47.02 -1.73
CA ILE A 1155 21.80 47.29 -0.40
C ILE A 1155 20.83 48.03 0.53
N GLY A 1156 19.62 48.34 0.05
CA GLY A 1156 18.61 49.11 0.78
C GLY A 1156 18.91 50.60 0.82
N GLN A 1157 17.86 51.42 0.67
CA GLN A 1157 17.94 52.88 0.72
C GLN A 1157 17.72 53.44 2.13
N ASP A 1158 16.85 52.82 2.93
CA ASP A 1158 16.42 53.34 4.22
C ASP A 1158 16.33 52.25 5.29
N GLY A 1159 16.62 52.63 6.53
CA GLY A 1159 16.41 51.76 7.68
C GLY A 1159 16.43 52.50 9.02
N ILE A 1160 16.02 51.78 10.06
CA ILE A 1160 15.98 52.26 11.44
C ILE A 1160 16.76 51.27 12.32
N TYR A 1161 17.76 51.77 13.04
CA TYR A 1161 18.52 51.02 14.04
C TYR A 1161 18.10 51.47 15.45
N LEU A 1162 17.59 50.53 16.25
CA LEU A 1162 17.13 50.75 17.62
C LEU A 1162 17.96 49.90 18.59
N GLY A 1163 18.17 50.39 19.81
CA GLY A 1163 18.82 49.57 20.83
C GLY A 1163 18.73 50.09 22.25
N LEU A 1164 18.90 49.14 23.17
CA LEU A 1164 19.02 49.34 24.61
C LEU A 1164 20.37 48.75 25.04
N ALA A 1165 21.15 49.51 25.80
CA ALA A 1165 22.33 48.99 26.45
C ALA A 1165 22.39 49.36 27.94
N GLY A 1166 23.02 48.50 28.73
CA GLY A 1166 23.27 48.68 30.15
C GLY A 1166 24.73 48.38 30.48
N ARG A 1167 25.36 49.23 31.30
CA ARG A 1167 26.69 49.03 31.85
C ARG A 1167 26.62 49.06 33.37
N VAL A 1168 27.36 48.18 34.01
CA VAL A 1168 27.63 48.27 35.45
C VAL A 1168 29.14 48.23 35.67
N SER A 1169 29.65 49.17 36.47
CA SER A 1169 31.07 49.34 36.79
C SER A 1169 31.31 49.16 38.29
N TRP A 1170 32.37 48.43 38.63
CA TRP A 1170 32.85 48.19 40.00
C TRP A 1170 34.37 48.40 40.06
N ASP A 1171 34.83 49.42 40.77
CA ASP A 1171 36.24 49.85 40.81
C ASP A 1171 36.84 50.02 39.40
N ARG A 1172 37.63 49.03 38.93
CA ARG A 1172 38.27 49.04 37.61
C ARG A 1172 37.57 48.19 36.56
N LEU A 1173 36.62 47.35 36.95
CA LEU A 1173 35.96 46.40 36.05
C LEU A 1173 34.59 46.93 35.61
N PHE A 1174 34.21 46.68 34.36
CA PHE A 1174 32.85 46.90 33.91
C PHE A 1174 32.32 45.79 33.02
N ILE A 1175 31.02 45.55 33.12
CA ILE A 1175 30.24 44.69 32.23
C ILE A 1175 29.29 45.59 31.45
N HIS A 1176 29.18 45.38 30.14
CA HIS A 1176 28.30 46.11 29.25
C HIS A 1176 27.53 45.12 28.38
N THR A 1177 26.21 45.12 28.48
CA THR A 1177 25.30 44.31 27.66
C THR A 1177 24.47 45.22 26.76
N SER A 1178 24.21 44.81 25.52
CA SER A 1178 23.25 45.51 24.67
C SER A 1178 22.40 44.54 23.85
N ILE A 1179 21.16 44.94 23.62
CA ILE A 1179 20.28 44.39 22.61
C ILE A 1179 20.00 45.48 21.58
N GLY A 1180 20.21 45.16 20.31
CA GLY A 1180 19.97 46.06 19.18
C GLY A 1180 19.21 45.37 18.07
N GLY A 1181 18.64 46.15 17.16
CA GLY A 1181 18.01 45.63 15.96
C GLY A 1181 17.94 46.67 14.87
N GLU A 1182 18.00 46.20 13.63
CA GLU A 1182 17.86 47.04 12.44
C GLU A 1182 16.66 46.57 11.62
N LEU A 1183 15.84 47.52 11.20
CA LEU A 1183 14.70 47.31 10.32
C LEU A 1183 14.93 48.11 9.04
N ALA A 1184 15.14 47.42 7.93
CA ALA A 1184 15.23 47.99 6.59
C ALA A 1184 14.18 47.34 5.68
N LYS A 1185 13.88 47.97 4.54
CA LYS A 1185 12.85 47.49 3.61
C LYS A 1185 13.07 46.03 3.13
N HIS A 1186 14.33 45.59 3.06
CA HIS A 1186 14.72 44.29 2.50
C HIS A 1186 15.31 43.31 3.53
N TYR A 1187 15.46 43.71 4.80
CA TYR A 1187 15.90 42.82 5.89
C TYR A 1187 15.51 43.33 7.28
N ASN A 1188 15.35 42.39 8.20
CA ASN A 1188 15.39 42.65 9.64
C ASN A 1188 16.61 41.95 10.25
N GLN A 1189 17.24 42.57 11.25
CA GLN A 1189 18.28 41.91 12.05
C GLN A 1189 18.15 42.23 13.54
N ILE A 1190 18.56 41.27 14.37
CA ILE A 1190 18.63 41.38 15.83
C ILE A 1190 20.07 41.08 16.25
N GLU A 1191 20.56 41.87 17.19
CA GLU A 1191 21.93 41.82 17.71
C GLU A 1191 21.92 41.70 19.23
N LEU A 1192 22.74 40.79 19.77
CA LEU A 1192 22.99 40.61 21.19
C LEU A 1192 24.50 40.72 21.46
N MET A 1193 24.89 41.65 22.33
CA MET A 1193 26.28 41.88 22.72
C MET A 1193 26.49 41.69 24.22
N LEU A 1194 27.57 40.98 24.58
CA LEU A 1194 28.17 40.99 25.91
C LEU A 1194 29.61 41.50 25.80
N ARG A 1195 29.96 42.50 26.61
CA ARG A 1195 31.30 43.09 26.68
C ARG A 1195 31.80 43.15 28.11
N LEU A 1196 33.06 42.78 28.28
CA LEU A 1196 33.81 42.93 29.53
C LEU A 1196 34.92 43.96 29.31
N GLY A 1197 35.19 44.79 30.31
CA GLY A 1197 36.25 45.79 30.22
C GLY A 1197 36.92 46.13 31.53
N LEU A 1198 38.10 46.72 31.40
CA LEU A 1198 39.02 47.07 32.47
C LEU A 1198 39.50 48.51 32.27
N GLU A 1199 39.55 49.25 33.36
CA GLU A 1199 40.02 50.63 33.45
C GLU A 1199 41.35 50.66 34.24
N LEU A 1200 42.43 51.07 33.56
CA LEU A 1200 43.81 51.02 34.07
C LEU A 1200 44.37 52.40 34.40
#